data_AF-A0A7X8VPU6-F1
#
_entry.id   AF-A0A7X8VPU6-F1
#
_cell.length_a   1.000
_cell.length_b   1.000
_cell.length_c   1.000
_cell.angle_alpha   90.00
_cell.angle_beta   90.00
_cell.angle_gamma   90.00
#
_symmetry.space_group_name_H-M   'P 1'
#
loop_
_entity.id
_entity.type
_entity.pdbx_description
1 polymer ?
#
loop_
_entity_poly.entity_id
_entity_poly.type
_entity_poly.pdbx_seq_one_letter_code
_entity_poly.pdbx_strand_id
1 'polypeptide(L)'
;MPNVNLLVLILCIMCLNFSSFALGLGFKLEQFEERTQSVILENDFVRIRINERGGRISQFYLKEADYDFCSDDGSVFSGLGKIRDVYYNNIETLTGRHRLELESSSPERLTVKATYLAHSGNLAGLEISRSYTLREDSTFLDCRILLKCLEQESELQINLHSLFPIDPENNEVYHFIPSKRGLASFSQNQALLQKMNLCMDPAQPWCAFIDRKKLCGMALLAKNLEQLEGMFVWASANNFTLELNFNNLKLRPVAAADEWEAEFRLAPLQGLSQINQLGNSGAFSWQSDGALLEAKFMAFTSGSANFRVRQAAHTLAEDRFDMQKPNQVASLQWESGRQAEEYHLEWDAQSYVSTATMSLKKEQVESPSLLQSLPKKELHGPSGFYYYYPELWLSQEGQTSLAFGLRGDFRKHQDLRFAIDLPPGVQLPYSRAEILAESELELEGKPYHRVEIQSFRKNSYTNAVMLNLLLDSKFEEGSRLFIQALWKDGSQEPLAIKLRQAPQLLEIGSGLRHFKIGIHDDLPSDSWPPFSRIGINVFMLSSWDAPLMLYDYKGKGYLQKQVDDIKAAGLFPIYGYPSPYNHIGRVLQKMEPYYGGAGTLFHPEKSYQPLDLEQARAVNIHGKKVNMPCPSFHGPLLAKAEDALKSILDYGFEHMCYDEEMWSSGSTVCYCEKCQKGFADYLRAHSPSLAYVDPAQATLNPDKYPRQLDAWWEYKTDMVAEIYRSLRRVIDTYENKGGEKRQVWVWVDCSVGEGRYGAITQRLTDYAKLGRYVDLLLPMVYSANAEDVAKVIANGRKALEGSNAHIAAGLSPNRSYEYHRVLSGNLAPEDAMRQQLLESFFNGAQAAVVWSWKAALRGALDYHKINQAVYMLLPVEDILYKGELVEGLVECDNPEIKLSVWRYQDKLAVFLRNYEPETLRARLKLPQFYSKLTDTLSRESFSASNNLELVFQKDRVKVFLVE
;
A
#
# COMPACT_ATOMS: atom_id res chain seq x y z
N MET A 1 68.75 -32.87 49.65
CA MET A 1 67.81 -33.95 49.30
C MET A 1 66.75 -33.37 48.37
N PRO A 2 66.49 -33.98 47.20
CA PRO A 2 65.69 -33.40 46.12
C PRO A 2 64.19 -33.69 46.29
N ASN A 3 63.35 -33.00 45.51
CA ASN A 3 61.91 -33.19 45.29
C ASN A 3 60.91 -32.48 46.22
N VAL A 4 61.04 -31.15 46.37
CA VAL A 4 59.90 -30.30 46.78
C VAL A 4 59.61 -29.17 45.78
N ASN A 5 60.59 -28.71 45.01
CA ASN A 5 60.40 -27.55 44.12
C ASN A 5 59.68 -27.85 42.79
N LEU A 6 59.58 -29.12 42.37
CA LEU A 6 58.83 -29.45 41.14
C LEU A 6 57.32 -29.58 41.41
N LEU A 7 56.92 -29.99 42.62
CA LEU A 7 55.50 -30.12 42.97
C LEU A 7 54.83 -28.77 43.19
N VAL A 8 55.54 -27.78 43.76
CA VAL A 8 55.02 -26.42 43.95
C VAL A 8 54.91 -25.66 42.62
N LEU A 9 55.84 -25.90 41.67
CA LEU A 9 55.74 -25.27 40.34
C LEU A 9 54.61 -25.88 39.50
N ILE A 10 54.36 -27.19 39.60
CA ILE A 10 53.23 -27.84 38.93
C ILE A 10 51.89 -27.47 39.61
N LEU A 11 51.84 -27.32 40.94
CA LEU A 11 50.63 -26.81 41.61
C LEU A 11 50.37 -25.32 41.31
N CYS A 12 51.40 -24.47 41.17
CA CYS A 12 51.18 -23.07 40.75
C CYS A 12 50.73 -22.97 39.28
N ILE A 13 51.19 -23.86 38.38
CA ILE A 13 50.72 -23.90 36.99
C ILE A 13 49.33 -24.56 36.87
N MET A 14 48.95 -25.47 37.77
CA MET A 14 47.59 -25.99 37.83
C MET A 14 46.60 -25.06 38.54
N CYS A 15 47.03 -24.27 39.54
CA CYS A 15 46.18 -23.25 40.16
C CYS A 15 46.06 -21.95 39.35
N LEU A 16 46.97 -21.70 38.39
CA LEU A 16 46.78 -20.66 37.35
C LEU A 16 45.85 -21.10 36.20
N ASN A 17 45.35 -22.33 36.20
CA ASN A 17 44.29 -22.81 35.30
C ASN A 17 42.90 -22.88 35.98
N PHE A 18 42.78 -22.34 37.19
CA PHE A 18 41.49 -22.17 37.88
C PHE A 18 41.20 -20.69 38.21
N SER A 19 41.54 -19.78 37.30
CA SER A 19 40.76 -18.56 37.12
C SER A 19 39.62 -18.85 36.14
N SER A 20 38.65 -19.63 36.60
CA SER A 20 37.34 -19.73 35.97
C SER A 20 36.57 -18.44 36.22
N PHE A 21 37.01 -17.30 35.67
CA PHE A 21 36.25 -16.06 35.53
C PHE A 21 36.92 -15.16 34.47
N ALA A 22 36.09 -14.59 33.59
CA ALA A 22 36.37 -13.62 32.52
C ALA A 22 36.73 -14.16 31.12
N LEU A 23 35.75 -14.79 30.45
CA LEU A 23 35.57 -14.65 29.00
C LEU A 23 34.11 -14.27 28.70
N GLY A 24 33.58 -13.26 29.39
CA GLY A 24 32.19 -12.86 29.19
C GLY A 24 31.95 -12.26 27.80
N LEU A 25 32.97 -11.67 27.15
CA LEU A 25 32.86 -11.11 25.81
C LEU A 25 34.16 -11.28 25.02
N GLY A 26 34.07 -11.79 23.80
CA GLY A 26 35.20 -12.10 22.93
C GLY A 26 34.91 -11.85 21.45
N PHE A 27 35.96 -11.79 20.64
CA PHE A 27 35.84 -11.66 19.19
C PHE A 27 36.91 -12.45 18.43
N LYS A 28 36.63 -12.72 17.15
CA LYS A 28 37.57 -13.28 16.18
C LYS A 28 37.46 -12.53 14.86
N LEU A 29 38.60 -12.20 14.26
CA LEU A 29 38.68 -11.61 12.93
C LEU A 29 39.05 -12.71 11.93
N GLU A 30 38.30 -12.82 10.82
CA GLU A 30 38.68 -13.68 9.70
C GLU A 30 39.16 -12.79 8.56
N GLN A 31 40.42 -12.98 8.15
CA GLN A 31 41.10 -12.10 7.20
C GLN A 31 41.52 -12.87 5.95
N PHE A 32 41.50 -12.18 4.81
CA PHE A 32 42.15 -12.60 3.58
C PHE A 32 43.07 -11.47 3.14
N GLU A 33 44.37 -11.74 3.12
CA GLU A 33 45.42 -10.71 3.04
C GLU A 33 45.28 -9.69 4.19
N GLU A 34 45.37 -8.38 3.93
CA GLU A 34 45.25 -7.32 4.94
C GLU A 34 43.79 -6.91 5.25
N ARG A 35 42.80 -7.64 4.71
CA ARG A 35 41.39 -7.25 4.73
C ARG A 35 40.55 -8.17 5.61
N THR A 36 39.77 -7.59 6.52
CA THR A 36 38.79 -8.30 7.36
C THR A 36 37.57 -8.71 6.55
N GLN A 37 37.41 -10.01 6.31
CA GLN A 37 36.26 -10.58 5.60
C GLN A 37 35.05 -10.78 6.51
N SER A 38 35.29 -11.16 7.77
CA SER A 38 34.23 -11.30 8.77
C SER A 38 34.74 -10.94 10.16
N VAL A 39 33.82 -10.51 11.02
CA VAL A 39 34.03 -10.35 12.46
C VAL A 39 33.04 -11.22 13.19
N ILE A 40 33.54 -12.05 14.10
CA ILE A 40 32.71 -12.87 15.00
C ILE A 40 32.74 -12.21 16.38
N LEU A 41 31.57 -11.90 16.93
CA LEU A 41 31.36 -11.47 18.31
C LEU A 41 30.76 -12.62 19.11
N GLU A 42 31.19 -12.82 20.34
CA GLU A 42 30.73 -13.92 21.18
C GLU A 42 30.70 -13.52 22.65
N ASN A 43 29.64 -13.89 23.36
CA ASN A 43 29.57 -13.87 24.83
C ASN A 43 29.14 -15.25 25.34
N ASP A 44 28.83 -15.40 26.63
CA ASP A 44 28.41 -16.68 27.20
C ASP A 44 27.09 -17.23 26.60
N PHE A 45 26.29 -16.39 25.95
CA PHE A 45 24.94 -16.72 25.49
C PHE A 45 24.80 -16.83 23.98
N VAL A 46 25.51 -16.01 23.20
CA VAL A 46 25.36 -15.91 21.75
C VAL A 46 26.69 -15.81 21.03
N ARG A 47 26.70 -16.24 19.76
CA ARG A 47 27.77 -16.03 18.78
C ARG A 47 27.20 -15.41 17.51
N ILE A 48 27.79 -14.31 17.05
CA ILE A 48 27.28 -13.50 15.95
C ILE A 48 28.41 -13.30 14.94
N ARG A 49 28.17 -13.61 13.65
CA ARG A 49 29.13 -13.34 12.57
C ARG A 49 28.62 -12.25 11.65
N ILE A 50 29.44 -11.24 11.42
CA ILE A 50 29.18 -10.11 10.51
C ILE A 50 30.14 -10.18 9.35
N ASN A 51 29.63 -10.18 8.12
CA ASN A 51 30.43 -10.31 6.90
C ASN A 51 30.62 -8.99 6.18
N GLU A 52 31.77 -8.80 5.53
CA GLU A 52 32.07 -7.62 4.71
C GLU A 52 31.05 -7.48 3.58
N ARG A 53 30.59 -8.60 3.02
CA ARG A 53 29.63 -8.59 1.92
C ARG A 53 28.26 -8.13 2.42
N GLY A 54 27.87 -6.94 1.98
CA GLY A 54 26.63 -6.30 2.38
C GLY A 54 26.58 -5.90 3.84
N GLY A 55 27.69 -5.99 4.61
CA GLY A 55 27.72 -5.64 6.03
C GLY A 55 26.65 -6.37 6.85
N ARG A 56 26.33 -7.62 6.49
CA ARG A 56 25.17 -8.37 7.02
C ARG A 56 25.56 -9.35 8.12
N ILE A 57 24.59 -9.78 8.91
CA ILE A 57 24.76 -10.85 9.89
C ILE A 57 24.55 -12.19 9.17
N SER A 58 25.58 -13.03 9.14
CA SER A 58 25.51 -14.35 8.49
C SER A 58 25.39 -15.52 9.47
N GLN A 59 25.60 -15.26 10.77
CA GLN A 59 25.34 -16.19 11.85
C GLN A 59 24.78 -15.42 13.04
N PHE A 60 23.74 -15.97 13.65
CA PHE A 60 23.24 -15.56 14.95
C PHE A 60 22.90 -16.83 15.71
N TYR A 61 23.87 -17.34 16.46
CA TYR A 61 23.79 -18.61 17.17
C TYR A 61 23.49 -18.38 18.65
N LEU A 62 22.37 -18.92 19.12
CA LEU A 62 21.97 -18.95 20.52
C LEU A 62 22.46 -20.24 21.16
N LYS A 63 23.46 -20.13 22.05
CA LYS A 63 24.19 -21.27 22.62
C LYS A 63 23.30 -22.18 23.45
N GLU A 64 22.43 -21.60 24.28
CA GLU A 64 21.57 -22.38 25.17
C GLU A 64 20.57 -23.26 24.41
N ALA A 65 20.01 -22.74 23.32
CA ALA A 65 19.06 -23.46 22.50
C ALA A 65 19.74 -24.36 21.44
N ASP A 66 21.07 -24.31 21.34
CA ASP A 66 21.86 -24.88 20.25
C ASP A 66 21.25 -24.58 18.87
N TYR A 67 20.94 -23.30 18.63
CA TYR A 67 20.16 -22.88 17.47
C TYR A 67 20.77 -21.68 16.75
N ASP A 68 21.02 -21.84 15.45
CA ASP A 68 21.42 -20.75 14.56
C ASP A 68 20.21 -20.22 13.80
N PHE A 69 19.95 -18.92 13.94
CA PHE A 69 18.88 -18.23 13.23
C PHE A 69 19.21 -17.93 11.77
N CYS A 70 20.45 -18.22 11.32
CA CYS A 70 20.91 -17.98 9.95
C CYS A 70 21.29 -19.28 9.23
N SER A 71 21.21 -19.26 7.89
CA SER A 71 21.81 -20.28 7.03
C SER A 71 22.85 -19.62 6.12
N ASP A 72 24.14 -19.78 6.40
CA ASP A 72 25.21 -19.23 5.54
C ASP A 72 25.50 -20.20 4.37
N ASP A 73 24.67 -20.10 3.33
CA ASP A 73 24.84 -20.83 2.07
C ASP A 73 25.74 -20.09 1.06
N GLY A 74 26.38 -18.98 1.49
CA GLY A 74 27.17 -18.09 0.62
C GLY A 74 26.34 -17.25 -0.37
N SER A 75 25.01 -17.42 -0.40
CA SER A 75 24.09 -16.65 -1.24
C SER A 75 24.08 -15.18 -0.84
N VAL A 76 23.88 -14.27 -1.79
CA VAL A 76 23.59 -12.87 -1.45
C VAL A 76 22.26 -12.72 -0.73
N PHE A 77 21.35 -13.68 -0.87
CA PHE A 77 20.00 -13.59 -0.32
C PHE A 77 19.89 -14.05 1.14
N SER A 78 20.90 -14.67 1.73
CA SER A 78 20.87 -15.15 3.13
C SER A 78 21.36 -14.12 4.16
N GLY A 79 20.92 -14.28 5.42
CA GLY A 79 21.35 -13.47 6.57
C GLY A 79 20.33 -12.44 7.07
N LEU A 80 20.69 -11.78 8.17
CA LEU A 80 19.85 -10.81 8.90
C LEU A 80 20.36 -9.38 8.72
N GLY A 81 19.45 -8.41 8.94
CA GLY A 81 19.79 -6.98 8.97
C GLY A 81 20.22 -6.40 7.62
N LYS A 82 19.67 -6.92 6.51
CA LYS A 82 19.99 -6.50 5.15
C LYS A 82 19.15 -5.28 4.78
N ILE A 83 19.64 -4.43 3.88
CA ILE A 83 18.92 -3.22 3.45
C ILE A 83 18.58 -3.32 1.96
N ARG A 84 17.34 -2.99 1.61
CA ARG A 84 16.86 -2.81 0.24
C ARG A 84 16.32 -1.41 0.03
N ASP A 85 16.41 -0.95 -1.20
CA ASP A 85 15.66 0.22 -1.66
C ASP A 85 14.45 -0.25 -2.47
N VAL A 86 13.25 0.10 -2.00
CA VAL A 86 11.98 -0.35 -2.60
C VAL A 86 11.78 0.27 -3.99
N TYR A 87 12.26 1.50 -4.22
CA TYR A 87 12.00 2.24 -5.46
C TYR A 87 12.71 1.70 -6.70
N TYR A 88 13.83 0.99 -6.53
CA TYR A 88 14.76 0.76 -7.65
C TYR A 88 14.93 -0.69 -8.12
N ASN A 89 14.10 -1.64 -7.63
CA ASN A 89 13.73 -2.94 -8.27
C ASN A 89 13.38 -4.08 -7.28
N ASN A 90 13.21 -3.83 -5.97
CA ASN A 90 13.01 -4.91 -4.97
C ASN A 90 14.16 -5.96 -4.91
N ILE A 91 15.27 -5.73 -5.61
CA ILE A 91 16.48 -6.54 -5.57
C ILE A 91 17.38 -5.96 -4.47
N GLU A 92 17.99 -6.83 -3.66
CA GLU A 92 18.92 -6.48 -2.58
C GLU A 92 20.00 -5.50 -3.09
N THR A 93 19.77 -4.20 -2.86
CA THR A 93 20.37 -3.12 -3.66
C THR A 93 21.79 -2.76 -3.19
N LEU A 94 22.24 -3.34 -2.06
CA LEU A 94 23.45 -2.95 -1.34
C LEU A 94 24.32 -4.15 -0.95
N THR A 95 24.65 -5.00 -1.92
CA THR A 95 25.55 -6.16 -1.73
C THR A 95 27.05 -5.80 -1.76
N GLY A 96 27.37 -4.50 -1.76
CA GLY A 96 28.72 -3.96 -1.76
C GLY A 96 29.57 -4.45 -0.59
N ARG A 97 30.90 -4.45 -0.76
CA ARG A 97 31.83 -4.86 0.30
C ARG A 97 32.01 -3.70 1.28
N HIS A 98 31.52 -3.87 2.50
CA HIS A 98 31.68 -2.94 3.60
C HIS A 98 33.04 -3.14 4.26
N ARG A 99 33.68 -2.03 4.64
CA ARG A 99 34.83 -2.05 5.53
C ARG A 99 34.34 -2.34 6.95
N LEU A 100 34.87 -3.39 7.57
CA LEU A 100 34.55 -3.77 8.94
C LEU A 100 35.60 -3.20 9.91
N GLU A 101 35.15 -2.48 10.92
CA GLU A 101 35.96 -1.94 12.01
C GLU A 101 35.41 -2.45 13.34
N LEU A 102 36.27 -3.00 14.19
CA LEU A 102 35.91 -3.43 15.54
C LEU A 102 36.32 -2.36 16.54
N GLU A 103 35.39 -1.92 17.36
CA GLU A 103 35.63 -1.11 18.54
C GLU A 103 35.54 -2.00 19.80
N SER A 104 36.66 -2.10 20.52
CA SER A 104 36.82 -2.86 21.77
C SER A 104 37.30 -1.98 22.93
N SER A 105 37.02 -0.68 22.86
CA SER A 105 37.43 0.32 23.85
C SER A 105 36.77 0.12 25.23
N SER A 106 35.62 -0.56 25.26
CA SER A 106 34.82 -0.83 26.46
C SER A 106 34.85 -2.34 26.78
N PRO A 107 35.17 -2.76 28.01
CA PRO A 107 35.20 -4.20 28.35
C PRO A 107 33.81 -4.84 28.38
N GLU A 108 32.75 -4.06 28.64
CA GLU A 108 31.37 -4.54 28.81
C GLU A 108 30.60 -4.68 27.47
N ARG A 109 31.17 -4.21 26.35
CA ARG A 109 30.52 -4.25 25.03
C ARG A 109 31.52 -4.27 23.88
N LEU A 110 31.15 -4.94 22.79
CA LEU A 110 31.87 -4.94 21.52
C LEU A 110 30.99 -4.37 20.44
N THR A 111 31.53 -3.44 19.65
CA THR A 111 30.83 -2.84 18.52
C THR A 111 31.56 -3.08 17.22
N VAL A 112 30.86 -3.62 16.22
CA VAL A 112 31.37 -3.73 14.85
C VAL A 112 30.69 -2.68 13.99
N LYS A 113 31.47 -1.82 13.35
CA LYS A 113 31.01 -0.87 12.35
C LYS A 113 31.32 -1.40 10.95
N ALA A 114 30.28 -1.59 10.14
CA ALA A 114 30.37 -1.92 8.72
C ALA A 114 30.04 -0.68 7.90
N THR A 115 31.02 -0.12 7.19
CA THR A 115 30.85 1.13 6.40
C THR A 115 31.03 0.84 4.92
N TYR A 116 30.11 1.32 4.10
CA TYR A 116 30.19 1.24 2.64
C TYR A 116 29.88 2.60 2.04
N LEU A 117 30.76 3.08 1.16
CA LEU A 117 30.52 4.25 0.33
C LEU A 117 30.10 3.77 -1.06
N ALA A 118 28.88 4.11 -1.46
CA ALA A 118 28.41 3.80 -2.80
C ALA A 118 29.07 4.73 -3.82
N HIS A 119 29.68 4.15 -4.86
CA HIS A 119 30.49 4.89 -5.85
C HIS A 119 29.79 5.07 -7.21
N SER A 120 28.63 4.46 -7.43
CA SER A 120 27.92 4.51 -8.72
C SER A 120 26.43 4.22 -8.56
N GLY A 121 25.64 4.56 -9.59
CA GLY A 121 24.19 4.40 -9.59
C GLY A 121 23.45 5.49 -8.79
N ASN A 122 22.18 5.25 -8.46
CA ASN A 122 21.32 6.22 -7.75
C ASN A 122 21.70 6.42 -6.28
N LEU A 123 22.62 5.59 -5.77
CA LEU A 123 23.14 5.67 -4.41
C LEU A 123 24.56 6.26 -4.39
N ALA A 124 25.13 6.68 -5.53
CA ALA A 124 26.47 7.24 -5.56
C ALA A 124 26.60 8.40 -4.56
N GLY A 125 27.69 8.44 -3.81
CA GLY A 125 27.91 9.43 -2.76
C GLY A 125 27.14 9.19 -1.46
N LEU A 126 26.38 8.09 -1.34
CA LEU A 126 25.75 7.69 -0.08
C LEU A 126 26.72 6.83 0.74
N GLU A 127 27.08 7.29 1.93
CA GLU A 127 27.73 6.46 2.94
C GLU A 127 26.65 5.71 3.73
N ILE A 128 26.78 4.40 3.75
CA ILE A 128 25.93 3.48 4.51
C ILE A 128 26.79 2.89 5.63
N SER A 129 26.48 3.28 6.85
CA SER A 129 27.11 2.78 8.06
C SER A 129 26.13 1.88 8.81
N ARG A 130 26.60 0.71 9.23
CA ARG A 130 25.88 -0.18 10.15
C ARG A 130 26.72 -0.43 11.38
N SER A 131 26.11 -0.39 12.56
CA SER A 131 26.80 -0.70 13.80
C SER A 131 26.06 -1.82 14.52
N TYR A 132 26.82 -2.80 15.01
CA TYR A 132 26.33 -3.99 15.70
C TYR A 132 26.99 -4.04 17.07
N THR A 133 26.23 -3.91 18.14
CA THR A 133 26.73 -3.87 19.51
C THR A 133 26.22 -5.07 20.30
N LEU A 134 27.16 -5.89 20.78
CA LEU A 134 26.90 -7.00 21.70
C LEU A 134 27.43 -6.64 23.09
N ARG A 135 26.64 -6.87 24.14
CA ARG A 135 27.05 -6.67 25.54
C ARG A 135 27.40 -8.01 26.19
N GLU A 136 28.21 -7.95 27.24
CA GLU A 136 28.62 -9.13 28.01
C GLU A 136 27.41 -9.89 28.60
N ASP A 137 26.40 -9.17 29.08
CA ASP A 137 25.27 -9.69 29.87
C ASP A 137 23.95 -9.84 29.08
N SER A 138 24.00 -9.83 27.74
CA SER A 138 22.80 -9.80 26.89
C SER A 138 22.76 -10.92 25.85
N THR A 139 21.56 -11.39 25.49
CA THR A 139 21.34 -12.29 24.34
C THR A 139 20.98 -11.55 23.05
N PHE A 140 20.68 -10.25 23.12
CA PHE A 140 20.26 -9.45 21.97
C PHE A 140 21.43 -8.71 21.32
N LEU A 141 21.24 -8.30 20.07
CA LEU A 141 22.16 -7.43 19.35
C LEU A 141 21.50 -6.08 19.09
N ASP A 142 22.12 -5.02 19.58
CA ASP A 142 21.74 -3.65 19.25
C ASP A 142 22.31 -3.28 17.88
N CYS A 143 21.45 -2.85 16.97
CA CYS A 143 21.79 -2.51 15.60
C CYS A 143 21.47 -1.05 15.30
N ARG A 144 22.33 -0.39 14.54
CA ARG A 144 22.13 0.98 14.06
C ARG A 144 22.43 1.04 12.58
N ILE A 145 21.57 1.71 11.82
CA ILE A 145 21.80 2.08 10.42
C ILE A 145 21.89 3.58 10.36
N LEU A 146 22.94 4.08 9.70
CA LEU A 146 23.18 5.48 9.48
C LEU A 146 23.45 5.68 7.98
N LEU A 147 22.66 6.54 7.36
CA LEU A 147 22.79 6.93 5.96
C LEU A 147 23.23 8.38 5.91
N LYS A 148 24.36 8.64 5.25
CA LYS A 148 24.87 10.00 5.05
C LYS A 148 25.01 10.28 3.56
N CYS A 149 24.35 11.33 3.12
CA CYS A 149 24.48 11.85 1.78
C CYS A 149 25.73 12.74 1.72
N LEU A 150 26.79 12.29 1.05
CA LEU A 150 28.06 13.01 0.97
C LEU A 150 28.23 13.82 -0.32
N GLU A 151 27.71 13.33 -1.45
CA GLU A 151 27.99 13.94 -2.75
C GLU A 151 26.74 14.46 -3.47
N GLN A 152 25.63 13.71 -3.46
CA GLN A 152 24.42 14.04 -4.22
C GLN A 152 23.11 13.70 -3.50
N GLU A 153 22.09 14.55 -3.69
CA GLU A 153 20.75 14.32 -3.15
C GLU A 153 20.24 12.91 -3.50
N SER A 154 19.74 12.18 -2.51
CA SER A 154 19.27 10.81 -2.68
C SER A 154 17.87 10.64 -2.10
N GLU A 155 16.97 10.07 -2.91
CA GLU A 155 15.61 9.71 -2.50
C GLU A 155 15.50 8.19 -2.42
N LEU A 156 15.17 7.67 -1.24
CA LEU A 156 15.24 6.24 -0.92
C LEU A 156 13.97 5.82 -0.16
N GLN A 157 13.56 4.57 -0.29
CA GLN A 157 12.67 3.94 0.68
C GLN A 157 13.34 2.69 1.24
N ILE A 158 13.71 2.73 2.51
CA ILE A 158 14.51 1.69 3.15
C ILE A 158 13.62 0.54 3.61
N ASN A 159 13.95 -0.67 3.18
CA ASN A 159 13.40 -1.91 3.71
C ASN A 159 14.51 -2.68 4.42
N LEU A 160 14.34 -2.90 5.73
CA LEU A 160 15.20 -3.78 6.53
C LEU A 160 14.69 -5.20 6.38
N HIS A 161 15.49 -6.07 5.76
CA HIS A 161 15.12 -7.41 5.36
C HIS A 161 15.96 -8.47 6.09
N SER A 162 15.32 -9.31 6.89
CA SER A 162 15.99 -10.39 7.63
C SER A 162 15.44 -11.75 7.23
N LEU A 163 16.26 -12.62 6.63
CA LEU A 163 15.85 -13.95 6.17
C LEU A 163 16.20 -15.03 7.21
N PHE A 164 15.21 -15.82 7.59
CA PHE A 164 15.33 -16.92 8.54
C PHE A 164 15.09 -18.27 7.82
N PRO A 165 15.97 -19.26 7.97
CA PRO A 165 15.73 -20.61 7.48
C PRO A 165 14.70 -21.31 8.37
N ILE A 166 13.88 -22.16 7.76
CA ILE A 166 12.99 -23.07 8.49
C ILE A 166 13.11 -24.47 7.92
N ASP A 167 13.05 -25.47 8.79
CA ASP A 167 12.83 -26.85 8.38
C ASP A 167 11.45 -26.94 7.68
N PRO A 168 11.38 -27.39 6.41
CA PRO A 168 10.11 -27.50 5.69
C PRO A 168 9.08 -28.41 6.38
N GLU A 169 9.50 -29.31 7.27
CA GLU A 169 8.60 -30.17 8.04
C GLU A 169 8.10 -29.49 9.33
N ASN A 170 8.61 -28.31 9.68
CA ASN A 170 8.21 -27.60 10.89
C ASN A 170 6.99 -26.69 10.67
N ASN A 171 5.82 -27.18 11.05
CA ASN A 171 4.55 -26.46 10.98
C ASN A 171 4.23 -25.61 12.23
N GLU A 172 5.15 -25.55 13.21
CA GLU A 172 4.93 -24.91 14.51
C GLU A 172 5.63 -23.56 14.67
N VAL A 173 6.06 -22.96 13.56
CA VAL A 173 6.54 -21.57 13.55
C VAL A 173 5.35 -20.62 13.46
N TYR A 174 5.31 -19.60 14.32
CA TYR A 174 4.28 -18.56 14.39
C TYR A 174 4.92 -17.17 14.31
N HIS A 175 4.26 -16.27 13.61
CA HIS A 175 4.65 -14.88 13.38
C HIS A 175 3.71 -13.93 14.08
N PHE A 176 4.21 -12.77 14.49
CA PHE A 176 3.51 -11.77 15.28
C PHE A 176 3.81 -10.37 14.72
N ILE A 177 2.76 -9.62 14.36
CA ILE A 177 2.86 -8.25 13.85
C ILE A 177 1.78 -7.36 14.52
N PRO A 178 2.15 -6.37 15.35
CA PRO A 178 1.23 -5.41 15.96
C PRO A 178 0.74 -4.37 14.95
N SER A 179 -0.57 -4.33 14.72
CA SER A 179 -1.25 -3.30 13.92
C SER A 179 -2.13 -2.41 14.79
N LYS A 180 -2.53 -1.25 14.27
CA LYS A 180 -3.56 -0.39 14.90
C LYS A 180 -4.88 -1.14 15.09
N ARG A 181 -5.14 -2.17 14.28
CA ARG A 181 -6.29 -3.08 14.39
C ARG A 181 -6.04 -4.29 15.31
N GLY A 182 -5.02 -4.23 16.17
CA GLY A 182 -4.64 -5.31 17.08
C GLY A 182 -3.46 -6.16 16.59
N LEU A 183 -3.09 -7.15 17.39
CA LEU A 183 -1.95 -8.03 17.11
C LEU A 183 -2.33 -9.12 16.09
N ALA A 184 -1.72 -9.08 14.91
CA ALA A 184 -1.81 -10.17 13.94
C ALA A 184 -0.88 -11.32 14.38
N SER A 185 -1.43 -12.52 14.50
CA SER A 185 -0.70 -13.74 14.83
C SER A 185 -1.05 -14.84 13.83
N PHE A 186 -0.06 -15.46 13.22
CA PHE A 186 -0.28 -16.46 12.18
C PHE A 186 0.86 -17.48 12.07
N SER A 187 0.55 -18.71 11.68
CA SER A 187 1.56 -19.75 11.48
C SER A 187 2.41 -19.51 10.23
N GLN A 188 3.56 -20.16 10.15
CA GLN A 188 4.38 -20.19 8.94
C GLN A 188 3.58 -20.69 7.75
N ASN A 189 2.74 -21.72 7.94
CA ASN A 189 1.84 -22.16 6.89
C ASN A 189 0.95 -21.00 6.45
N GLN A 190 0.23 -20.33 7.35
CA GLN A 190 -0.56 -19.16 6.98
C GLN A 190 0.28 -18.06 6.27
N ALA A 191 1.55 -17.88 6.66
CA ALA A 191 2.46 -16.96 5.97
C ALA A 191 2.80 -17.40 4.53
N LEU A 192 3.16 -18.67 4.33
CA LEU A 192 3.45 -19.28 3.02
C LEU A 192 2.30 -19.13 2.06
N LEU A 193 1.12 -19.40 2.61
CA LEU A 193 -0.15 -19.35 1.94
C LEU A 193 -0.38 -17.95 1.33
N GLN A 194 0.00 -16.90 2.05
CA GLN A 194 -0.30 -15.53 1.65
C GLN A 194 0.79 -14.89 0.77
N LYS A 195 1.96 -15.54 0.64
CA LYS A 195 3.17 -15.05 -0.01
C LYS A 195 3.76 -13.76 0.57
N MET A 196 2.96 -12.86 1.12
CA MET A 196 3.39 -11.63 1.78
C MET A 196 2.30 -11.18 2.76
N ASN A 197 2.63 -11.13 4.05
CA ASN A 197 1.83 -10.51 5.10
C ASN A 197 2.33 -9.08 5.28
N LEU A 198 1.46 -8.09 5.16
CA LEU A 198 1.81 -6.68 5.17
C LEU A 198 0.90 -5.88 6.11
N CYS A 199 1.51 -5.27 7.12
CA CYS A 199 0.89 -4.29 8.01
C CYS A 199 1.38 -2.89 7.61
N MET A 200 0.52 -2.05 7.05
CA MET A 200 0.85 -0.64 6.69
C MET A 200 0.49 0.35 7.80
N ASP A 201 -0.13 -0.14 8.88
CA ASP A 201 -0.61 0.62 10.03
C ASP A 201 -0.01 0.08 11.34
N PRO A 202 1.33 0.07 11.49
CA PRO A 202 1.97 -0.49 12.68
C PRO A 202 1.52 0.26 13.95
N ALA A 203 1.15 -0.47 14.99
CA ALA A 203 0.83 0.12 16.31
C ALA A 203 2.02 0.11 17.26
N GLN A 204 2.96 -0.80 17.06
CA GLN A 204 4.17 -0.91 17.85
C GLN A 204 5.34 -1.25 16.90
N PRO A 205 6.56 -0.79 17.20
CA PRO A 205 7.67 -0.89 16.26
C PRO A 205 8.38 -2.24 16.36
N TRP A 206 7.66 -3.36 16.32
CA TRP A 206 8.29 -4.68 16.36
C TRP A 206 7.54 -5.71 15.53
N CYS A 207 8.26 -6.68 14.99
CA CYS A 207 7.69 -7.93 14.46
C CYS A 207 8.52 -9.11 14.97
N ALA A 208 7.91 -10.29 15.10
CA ALA A 208 8.59 -11.42 15.71
C ALA A 208 8.09 -12.76 15.17
N PHE A 209 8.85 -13.82 15.43
CA PHE A 209 8.39 -15.19 15.28
C PHE A 209 8.82 -16.07 16.46
N ILE A 210 8.12 -17.19 16.65
CA ILE A 210 8.43 -18.26 17.61
C ILE A 210 8.29 -19.61 16.90
N ASP A 211 9.33 -20.44 16.95
CA ASP A 211 9.29 -21.88 16.70
C ASP A 211 8.83 -22.60 17.97
N ARG A 212 7.55 -22.99 18.04
CA ARG A 212 6.97 -23.60 19.25
C ARG A 212 7.53 -24.99 19.54
N LYS A 213 8.01 -25.71 18.51
CA LYS A 213 8.64 -27.02 18.68
C LYS A 213 9.95 -26.90 19.44
N LYS A 214 10.70 -25.83 19.19
CA LYS A 214 11.98 -25.53 19.85
C LYS A 214 11.85 -24.58 21.04
N LEU A 215 10.68 -23.97 21.23
CA LEU A 215 10.45 -22.87 22.16
C LEU A 215 11.50 -21.75 22.02
N CYS A 216 11.87 -21.44 20.78
CA CYS A 216 12.84 -20.40 20.44
C CYS A 216 12.34 -19.53 19.29
N GLY A 217 12.73 -18.27 19.26
CA GLY A 217 12.29 -17.31 18.25
C GLY A 217 13.18 -16.09 18.17
N MET A 218 12.82 -15.14 17.32
CA MET A 218 13.51 -13.85 17.22
C MET A 218 12.48 -12.74 17.07
N ALA A 219 12.71 -11.64 17.76
CA ALA A 219 12.02 -10.38 17.55
C ALA A 219 12.96 -9.37 16.88
N LEU A 220 12.40 -8.62 15.95
CA LEU A 220 12.99 -7.44 15.33
C LEU A 220 12.26 -6.20 15.88
N LEU A 221 12.93 -5.42 16.73
CA LEU A 221 12.37 -4.25 17.40
C LEU A 221 13.03 -2.98 16.87
N ALA A 222 12.30 -2.11 16.20
CA ALA A 222 12.75 -0.75 15.91
C ALA A 222 12.47 0.20 17.09
N LYS A 223 13.26 1.27 17.19
CA LYS A 223 13.10 2.27 18.25
C LYS A 223 11.96 3.26 18.00
N ASN A 224 11.80 3.70 16.74
CA ASN A 224 10.92 4.81 16.38
C ASN A 224 9.78 4.32 15.48
N LEU A 225 8.56 4.25 16.03
CA LEU A 225 7.36 3.88 15.27
C LEU A 225 7.06 4.88 14.14
N GLU A 226 7.28 6.17 14.38
CA GLU A 226 6.98 7.26 13.43
C GLU A 226 7.80 7.18 12.13
N GLN A 227 8.93 6.48 12.14
CA GLN A 227 9.74 6.28 10.94
C GLN A 227 9.26 5.09 10.10
N LEU A 228 8.37 4.24 10.62
CA LEU A 228 7.90 3.04 9.93
C LEU A 228 6.70 3.36 9.05
N GLU A 229 6.77 2.92 7.80
CA GLU A 229 5.63 2.87 6.88
C GLU A 229 4.89 1.54 6.98
N GLY A 230 5.60 0.45 7.31
CA GLY A 230 4.96 -0.84 7.47
C GLY A 230 5.90 -1.95 7.93
N MET A 231 5.31 -3.11 8.21
CA MET A 231 6.00 -4.33 8.63
C MET A 231 5.55 -5.51 7.79
N PHE A 232 6.47 -6.42 7.49
CA PHE A 232 6.26 -7.49 6.51
C PHE A 232 6.74 -8.82 7.03
N VAL A 233 5.99 -9.86 6.68
CA VAL A 233 6.47 -11.25 6.73
C VAL A 233 6.26 -11.89 5.36
N TRP A 234 7.36 -12.21 4.68
CA TRP A 234 7.33 -13.00 3.45
C TRP A 234 7.77 -14.42 3.78
N ALA A 235 7.15 -15.45 3.20
CA ALA A 235 7.47 -16.84 3.52
C ALA A 235 7.53 -17.73 2.27
N SER A 236 8.45 -18.69 2.29
CA SER A 236 8.58 -19.81 1.36
C SER A 236 8.87 -21.13 2.11
N ALA A 237 8.72 -22.28 1.43
CA ALA A 237 8.67 -23.58 2.11
C ALA A 237 9.85 -23.85 3.07
N ASN A 238 11.01 -23.27 2.81
CA ASN A 238 12.25 -23.46 3.56
C ASN A 238 12.78 -22.17 4.22
N ASN A 239 12.09 -21.03 4.12
CA ASN A 239 12.51 -19.80 4.78
C ASN A 239 11.37 -18.79 4.95
N PHE A 240 11.59 -17.77 5.74
CA PHE A 240 10.73 -16.58 5.77
C PHE A 240 11.54 -15.35 6.10
N THR A 241 10.92 -14.18 6.03
CA THR A 241 11.54 -12.92 6.35
C THR A 241 10.74 -12.20 7.41
N LEU A 242 11.44 -11.46 8.28
CA LEU A 242 10.86 -10.36 9.02
C LEU A 242 11.40 -9.08 8.41
N GLU A 243 10.51 -8.16 8.03
CA GLU A 243 10.91 -6.91 7.39
C GLU A 243 10.24 -5.67 7.99
N LEU A 244 10.97 -4.56 7.99
CA LEU A 244 10.49 -3.23 8.36
C LEU A 244 10.68 -2.29 7.17
N ASN A 245 9.61 -1.66 6.68
CA ASN A 245 9.73 -0.54 5.75
C ASN A 245 9.71 0.77 6.51
N PHE A 246 10.63 1.63 6.15
CA PHE A 246 10.69 2.99 6.63
C PHE A 246 10.04 3.93 5.59
N ASN A 247 9.53 5.06 6.09
CA ASN A 247 9.00 6.13 5.27
C ASN A 247 10.04 6.62 4.25
N ASN A 248 9.55 7.20 3.15
CA ASN A 248 10.40 7.75 2.10
C ASN A 248 11.36 8.80 2.66
N LEU A 249 12.63 8.65 2.32
CA LEU A 249 13.73 9.49 2.76
C LEU A 249 14.19 10.36 1.61
N LYS A 250 14.51 11.60 1.94
CA LYS A 250 15.11 12.55 1.01
C LYS A 250 16.31 13.20 1.69
N LEU A 251 17.52 12.73 1.36
CA LEU A 251 18.78 13.17 1.98
C LEU A 251 19.53 14.12 1.08
N ARG A 252 20.09 15.19 1.64
CA ARG A 252 20.84 16.23 0.91
C ARG A 252 22.30 16.36 1.36
N PRO A 253 23.24 16.70 0.46
CA PRO A 253 24.63 16.94 0.80
C PRO A 253 24.80 18.39 1.31
N VAL A 254 24.58 18.64 2.61
CA VAL A 254 24.81 19.96 3.25
C VAL A 254 26.04 19.92 4.18
N ALA A 255 26.63 21.09 4.48
CA ALA A 255 27.88 21.21 5.26
C ALA A 255 27.83 20.61 6.69
N ALA A 256 26.62 20.35 7.19
CA ALA A 256 26.35 19.33 8.20
C ALA A 256 25.46 18.29 7.49
N ALA A 257 25.96 17.07 7.29
CA ALA A 257 25.29 16.05 6.49
C ALA A 257 23.85 15.86 6.97
N ASP A 258 22.88 15.79 6.05
CA ASP A 258 21.53 15.33 6.38
C ASP A 258 21.64 13.82 6.61
N GLU A 259 21.64 13.43 7.89
CA GLU A 259 21.83 12.05 8.32
C GLU A 259 20.47 11.43 8.62
N TRP A 260 20.20 10.28 8.03
CA TRP A 260 19.08 9.45 8.47
C TRP A 260 19.58 8.28 9.30
N GLU A 261 18.88 8.03 10.40
CA GLU A 261 19.24 7.01 11.35
C GLU A 261 18.02 6.19 11.76
N ALA A 262 18.21 4.87 11.75
CA ALA A 262 17.33 3.92 12.38
C ALA A 262 18.11 3.02 13.34
N GLU A 263 17.61 2.91 14.56
CA GLU A 263 18.05 1.94 15.55
C GLU A 263 17.04 0.81 15.65
N PHE A 264 17.54 -0.42 15.68
CA PHE A 264 16.73 -1.61 15.90
C PHE A 264 17.49 -2.66 16.70
N ARG A 265 16.78 -3.66 17.21
CA ARG A 265 17.32 -4.74 18.01
C ARG A 265 16.88 -6.08 17.45
N LEU A 266 17.82 -7.02 17.40
CA LEU A 266 17.54 -8.43 17.18
C LEU A 266 17.56 -9.14 18.54
N ALA A 267 16.39 -9.53 19.04
CA ALA A 267 16.24 -10.12 20.37
C ALA A 267 15.76 -11.57 20.27
N PRO A 268 16.59 -12.57 20.63
CA PRO A 268 16.15 -13.95 20.71
C PRO A 268 15.07 -14.11 21.79
N LEU A 269 14.05 -14.90 21.47
CA LEU A 269 12.96 -15.26 22.36
C LEU A 269 13.13 -16.72 22.77
N GLN A 270 13.03 -17.05 24.06
CA GLN A 270 13.18 -18.42 24.55
C GLN A 270 12.14 -18.74 25.63
N GLY A 271 11.61 -19.96 25.61
CA GLY A 271 10.66 -20.43 26.62
C GLY A 271 9.23 -19.87 26.50
N LEU A 272 8.95 -19.09 25.44
CA LEU A 272 7.62 -18.60 25.11
C LEU A 272 7.04 -19.38 23.92
N SER A 273 5.73 -19.63 23.95
CA SER A 273 4.97 -20.23 22.84
C SER A 273 4.13 -19.21 22.07
N GLN A 274 3.99 -18.00 22.62
CA GLN A 274 3.23 -16.88 22.05
C GLN A 274 3.80 -15.56 22.57
N ILE A 275 3.40 -14.47 21.92
CA ILE A 275 3.73 -13.10 22.32
C ILE A 275 2.44 -12.31 22.26
N ASN A 276 2.17 -11.52 23.28
CA ASN A 276 1.02 -10.62 23.30
C ASN A 276 1.47 -9.15 23.33
N GLN A 277 2.61 -8.87 23.95
CA GLN A 277 3.24 -7.56 23.93
C GLN A 277 4.76 -7.72 24.04
N LEU A 278 5.50 -6.83 23.38
CA LEU A 278 6.94 -6.86 23.37
C LEU A 278 7.48 -5.43 23.49
N GLY A 279 8.48 -5.26 24.35
CA GLY A 279 9.12 -3.97 24.59
C GLY A 279 10.65 -4.09 24.64
N ASN A 280 11.33 -3.00 24.98
CA ASN A 280 12.79 -2.96 24.97
C ASN A 280 13.47 -3.86 26.01
N SER A 281 12.75 -4.27 27.06
CA SER A 281 13.35 -5.03 28.17
C SER A 281 12.88 -6.48 28.26
N GLY A 282 11.87 -6.87 27.48
CA GLY A 282 11.33 -8.21 27.50
C GLY A 282 10.02 -8.37 26.75
N ALA A 283 9.43 -9.54 26.88
CA ALA A 283 8.18 -9.92 26.22
C ALA A 283 7.15 -10.46 27.22
N PHE A 284 5.90 -10.03 27.08
CA PHE A 284 4.75 -10.57 27.79
C PHE A 284 4.03 -11.61 26.93
N SER A 285 3.60 -12.68 27.59
CA SER A 285 2.73 -13.72 27.04
C SER A 285 1.65 -14.03 28.07
N TRP A 286 0.41 -14.24 27.65
CA TRP A 286 -0.64 -14.66 28.56
C TRP A 286 -1.66 -15.58 27.91
N GLN A 287 -2.17 -16.52 28.68
CA GLN A 287 -3.17 -17.50 28.25
C GLN A 287 -4.26 -17.69 29.29
N SER A 288 -5.41 -18.16 28.84
CA SER A 288 -6.56 -18.48 29.68
C SER A 288 -6.96 -19.94 29.45
N ASP A 289 -7.04 -20.70 30.55
CA ASP A 289 -7.61 -22.05 30.59
C ASP A 289 -8.88 -22.03 31.46
N GLY A 290 -9.93 -21.41 30.91
CA GLY A 290 -11.20 -21.23 31.61
C GLY A 290 -11.09 -20.29 32.80
N ALA A 291 -11.13 -20.83 34.02
CA ALA A 291 -11.08 -20.05 35.25
C ALA A 291 -9.66 -19.68 35.67
N LEU A 292 -8.64 -20.37 35.18
CA LEU A 292 -7.24 -20.10 35.52
C LEU A 292 -6.58 -19.26 34.42
N LEU A 293 -5.92 -18.19 34.82
CA LEU A 293 -5.17 -17.28 33.97
C LEU A 293 -3.69 -17.42 34.26
N GLU A 294 -2.86 -17.40 33.21
CA GLU A 294 -1.41 -17.42 33.33
C GLU A 294 -0.81 -16.27 32.53
N ALA A 295 0.07 -15.50 33.16
CA ALA A 295 0.90 -14.50 32.52
C ALA A 295 2.37 -14.86 32.70
N LYS A 296 3.15 -14.65 31.64
CA LYS A 296 4.58 -14.88 31.57
C LYS A 296 5.29 -13.61 31.16
N PHE A 297 6.46 -13.39 31.75
CA PHE A 297 7.38 -12.35 31.32
C PHE A 297 8.76 -12.96 31.06
N MET A 298 9.30 -12.71 29.87
CA MET A 298 10.66 -13.09 29.51
C MET A 298 11.55 -11.85 29.49
N ALA A 299 12.53 -11.78 30.39
CA ALA A 299 13.44 -10.65 30.48
C ALA A 299 14.64 -10.83 29.53
N PHE A 300 15.04 -9.75 28.84
CA PHE A 300 16.22 -9.79 27.97
C PHE A 300 17.57 -9.67 28.70
N THR A 301 17.53 -9.47 30.02
CA THR A 301 18.69 -9.34 30.90
C THR A 301 18.45 -10.13 32.18
N SER A 302 19.53 -10.53 32.87
CA SER A 302 19.44 -11.12 34.20
C SER A 302 19.10 -10.07 35.26
N GLY A 303 18.57 -10.51 36.40
CA GLY A 303 18.25 -9.66 37.53
C GLY A 303 17.03 -10.11 38.33
N SER A 304 16.86 -9.49 39.50
CA SER A 304 15.69 -9.67 40.34
C SER A 304 14.58 -8.68 39.98
N ALA A 305 13.33 -9.14 39.94
CA ALA A 305 12.16 -8.28 39.75
C ALA A 305 10.93 -8.82 40.50
N ASN A 306 9.99 -7.92 40.80
CA ASN A 306 8.65 -8.32 41.21
C ASN A 306 7.77 -8.40 39.97
N PHE A 307 7.10 -9.52 39.76
CA PHE A 307 6.04 -9.63 38.76
C PHE A 307 4.70 -9.53 39.49
N ARG A 308 3.81 -8.67 39.01
CA ARG A 308 2.50 -8.41 39.61
C ARG A 308 1.40 -8.43 38.57
N VAL A 309 0.23 -8.90 38.99
CA VAL A 309 -1.03 -8.79 38.27
C VAL A 309 -2.00 -8.00 39.11
N ARG A 310 -2.55 -6.93 38.56
CA ARG A 310 -3.53 -6.06 39.21
C ARG A 310 -4.83 -6.00 38.43
N GLN A 311 -5.91 -5.77 39.17
CA GLN A 311 -7.19 -5.36 38.63
C GLN A 311 -7.64 -4.13 39.42
N ALA A 312 -7.81 -3.00 38.74
CA ALA A 312 -7.99 -1.70 39.39
C ALA A 312 -6.92 -1.49 40.49
N ALA A 313 -7.34 -1.24 41.73
CA ALA A 313 -6.44 -1.03 42.86
C ALA A 313 -6.03 -2.33 43.60
N HIS A 314 -6.40 -3.52 43.11
CA HIS A 314 -6.19 -4.78 43.82
C HIS A 314 -5.13 -5.65 43.14
N THR A 315 -4.14 -6.11 43.90
CA THR A 315 -3.15 -7.10 43.43
C THR A 315 -3.75 -8.50 43.55
N LEU A 316 -3.84 -9.20 42.42
CA LEU A 316 -4.40 -10.56 42.33
C LEU A 316 -3.33 -11.63 42.50
N ALA A 317 -2.14 -11.38 41.97
CA ALA A 317 -0.97 -12.24 42.13
C ALA A 317 0.29 -11.38 42.12
N GLU A 318 1.27 -11.76 42.95
CA GLU A 318 2.59 -11.15 43.00
C GLU A 318 3.60 -12.20 43.44
N ASP A 319 4.75 -12.24 42.78
CA ASP A 319 5.89 -13.04 43.21
C ASP A 319 7.20 -12.35 42.80
N ARG A 320 8.28 -12.69 43.49
CA ARG A 320 9.62 -12.20 43.22
C ARG A 320 10.41 -13.26 42.47
N PHE A 321 10.89 -12.89 41.28
CA PHE A 321 11.70 -13.76 40.44
C PHE A 321 13.15 -13.28 40.43
N ASP A 322 14.09 -14.21 40.50
CA ASP A 322 15.53 -13.93 40.39
C ASP A 322 16.11 -14.60 39.15
N MET A 323 16.21 -13.82 38.06
CA MET A 323 16.68 -14.29 36.77
C MET A 323 18.20 -14.38 36.77
N GLN A 324 18.73 -15.59 36.89
CA GLN A 324 20.17 -15.88 36.86
C GLN A 324 20.80 -15.63 35.49
N LYS A 325 20.01 -15.63 34.42
CA LYS A 325 20.50 -15.41 33.05
C LYS A 325 19.43 -14.72 32.17
N PRO A 326 19.85 -14.05 31.08
CA PRO A 326 18.93 -13.50 30.08
C PRO A 326 17.98 -14.55 29.50
N ASN A 327 16.83 -14.11 28.99
CA ASN A 327 15.76 -14.92 28.38
C ASN A 327 15.10 -15.96 29.29
N GLN A 328 15.31 -15.90 30.61
CA GLN A 328 14.51 -16.68 31.55
C GLN A 328 13.07 -16.14 31.64
N VAL A 329 12.13 -17.06 31.85
CA VAL A 329 10.69 -16.78 31.87
C VAL A 329 10.17 -16.87 33.30
N ALA A 330 9.56 -15.79 33.78
CA ALA A 330 8.73 -15.78 34.99
C ALA A 330 7.31 -16.15 34.61
N SER A 331 6.60 -16.86 35.50
CA SER A 331 5.18 -17.17 35.31
C SER A 331 4.38 -16.89 36.57
N LEU A 332 3.24 -16.24 36.41
CA LEU A 332 2.25 -16.02 37.46
C LEU A 332 0.90 -16.60 37.03
N GLN A 333 0.23 -17.23 37.99
CA GLN A 333 -1.11 -17.80 37.79
C GLN A 333 -2.09 -17.23 38.81
N TRP A 334 -3.33 -16.98 38.38
CA TRP A 334 -4.41 -16.51 39.24
C TRP A 334 -5.79 -16.91 38.70
N GLU A 335 -6.81 -16.87 39.54
CA GLU A 335 -8.20 -17.17 39.14
C GLU A 335 -8.89 -15.94 38.53
N SER A 336 -9.69 -16.15 37.49
CA SER A 336 -10.45 -15.09 36.83
C SER A 336 -11.59 -14.56 37.72
N GLY A 337 -11.62 -13.24 37.91
CA GLY A 337 -12.69 -12.59 38.67
C GLY A 337 -14.02 -12.61 37.90
N ARG A 338 -15.16 -12.80 38.59
CA ARG A 338 -16.51 -12.91 37.98
C ARG A 338 -16.98 -11.69 37.17
N GLN A 339 -16.26 -10.56 37.15
CA GLN A 339 -16.68 -9.29 36.53
C GLN A 339 -15.53 -8.45 35.92
N ALA A 340 -14.34 -9.03 35.70
CA ALA A 340 -13.19 -8.24 35.26
C ALA A 340 -13.18 -7.99 33.73
N GLU A 341 -13.12 -6.72 33.32
CA GLU A 341 -12.96 -6.34 31.91
C GLU A 341 -11.47 -6.29 31.48
N GLU A 342 -10.56 -5.88 32.37
CA GLU A 342 -9.12 -5.72 32.10
C GLU A 342 -8.23 -6.05 33.32
N TYR A 343 -7.01 -6.54 33.05
CA TYR A 343 -5.95 -6.82 34.02
C TYR A 343 -4.68 -6.07 33.63
N HIS A 344 -3.97 -5.54 34.61
CA HIS A 344 -2.67 -4.87 34.42
C HIS A 344 -1.54 -5.79 34.90
N LEU A 345 -0.62 -6.10 34.00
CA LEU A 345 0.60 -6.86 34.26
C LEU A 345 1.75 -5.87 34.46
N GLU A 346 2.54 -6.04 35.51
CA GLU A 346 3.66 -5.15 35.86
C GLU A 346 4.89 -6.00 36.22
N TRP A 347 5.97 -5.83 35.48
CA TRP A 347 7.29 -6.36 35.80
C TRP A 347 8.16 -5.21 36.30
N ASP A 348 8.51 -5.23 37.58
CA ASP A 348 9.19 -4.17 38.31
C ASP A 348 10.59 -4.64 38.72
N ALA A 349 11.58 -4.34 37.88
CA ALA A 349 12.99 -4.62 38.11
C ALA A 349 13.71 -3.35 38.59
N GLN A 350 14.86 -3.52 39.25
CA GLN A 350 15.62 -2.39 39.80
C GLN A 350 15.99 -1.33 38.73
N SER A 351 16.20 -1.74 37.48
CA SER A 351 16.66 -0.89 36.37
C SER A 351 15.57 -0.48 35.39
N TYR A 352 14.38 -1.10 35.43
CA TYR A 352 13.28 -0.78 34.52
C TYR A 352 11.94 -1.35 35.02
N VAL A 353 10.85 -0.75 34.55
CA VAL A 353 9.49 -1.29 34.71
C VAL A 353 8.93 -1.58 33.32
N SER A 354 8.30 -2.73 33.14
CA SER A 354 7.53 -3.08 31.94
C SER A 354 6.09 -3.37 32.31
N THR A 355 5.13 -2.84 31.56
CA THR A 355 3.70 -3.02 31.84
C THR A 355 2.94 -3.49 30.61
N ALA A 356 1.90 -4.29 30.82
CA ALA A 356 0.97 -4.71 29.78
C ALA A 356 -0.47 -4.69 30.29
N THR A 357 -1.43 -4.50 29.38
CA THR A 357 -2.87 -4.63 29.68
C THR A 357 -3.42 -5.87 28.98
N MET A 358 -4.02 -6.76 29.76
CA MET A 358 -4.69 -7.96 29.29
C MET A 358 -6.21 -7.78 29.39
N SER A 359 -6.92 -7.88 28.27
CA SER A 359 -8.38 -7.87 28.23
C SER A 359 -8.92 -9.29 27.99
N LEU A 360 -9.93 -9.69 28.77
CA LEU A 360 -10.65 -10.95 28.56
C LEU A 360 -11.86 -10.79 27.64
N LYS A 361 -12.32 -9.54 27.41
CA LYS A 361 -13.22 -9.28 26.30
C LYS A 361 -12.40 -9.59 25.05
N LYS A 362 -12.73 -10.69 24.37
CA LYS A 362 -12.63 -10.70 22.91
C LYS A 362 -13.57 -9.58 22.45
N GLU A 363 -13.12 -8.33 22.51
CA GLU A 363 -13.61 -7.39 21.53
C GLU A 363 -13.41 -8.13 20.21
N GLN A 364 -14.49 -8.29 19.45
CA GLN A 364 -14.38 -8.52 18.02
C GLN A 364 -13.75 -7.26 17.40
N VAL A 365 -12.57 -6.85 17.86
CA VAL A 365 -11.54 -6.50 16.92
C VAL A 365 -11.33 -7.82 16.20
N GLU A 366 -11.99 -7.99 15.06
CA GLU A 366 -11.67 -9.07 14.14
C GLU A 366 -10.15 -8.98 13.97
N SER A 367 -9.40 -9.84 14.69
CA SER A 367 -8.02 -10.11 14.33
C SER A 367 -8.12 -10.35 12.84
N PRO A 368 -7.43 -9.57 11.99
CA PRO A 368 -7.57 -9.67 10.55
C PRO A 368 -7.56 -11.16 10.26
N SER A 369 -8.69 -11.70 9.79
CA SER A 369 -8.87 -13.14 9.75
C SER A 369 -7.96 -13.64 8.65
N LEU A 370 -6.69 -13.83 8.99
CA LEU A 370 -5.70 -14.40 8.12
C LEU A 370 -6.24 -15.77 7.79
N LEU A 371 -6.52 -15.96 6.51
CA LEU A 371 -7.16 -17.15 6.01
C LEU A 371 -6.41 -18.35 6.61
N GLN A 372 -7.10 -19.15 7.43
CA GLN A 372 -6.46 -20.26 8.17
C GLN A 372 -5.92 -21.35 7.24
N SER A 373 -6.32 -21.28 5.98
CA SER A 373 -5.78 -21.97 4.83
C SER A 373 -5.65 -20.93 3.71
N LEU A 374 -4.70 -21.07 2.77
CA LEU A 374 -4.92 -20.51 1.43
C LEU A 374 -6.33 -20.94 1.01
N PRO A 375 -7.05 -20.16 0.19
CA PRO A 375 -7.95 -20.80 -0.76
C PRO A 375 -7.10 -21.84 -1.48
N LYS A 376 -7.24 -23.13 -1.12
CA LYS A 376 -6.28 -24.23 -1.36
C LYS A 376 -5.49 -24.00 -2.64
N LYS A 377 -4.18 -23.73 -2.53
CA LYS A 377 -3.31 -23.61 -3.70
C LYS A 377 -2.26 -24.70 -3.70
N GLU A 378 -2.76 -25.93 -3.75
CA GLU A 378 -2.29 -26.99 -4.61
C GLU A 378 -3.42 -28.02 -4.69
N LEU A 379 -4.38 -27.77 -5.59
CA LEU A 379 -5.07 -28.90 -6.20
C LEU A 379 -4.06 -29.46 -7.18
N HIS A 380 -3.53 -30.65 -6.91
CA HIS A 380 -3.09 -31.50 -8.02
C HIS A 380 -4.34 -31.80 -8.85
N GLY A 381 -4.52 -31.01 -9.91
CA GLY A 381 -5.74 -30.93 -10.73
C GLY A 381 -5.94 -29.51 -11.30
N PRO A 382 -6.79 -29.33 -12.33
CA PRO A 382 -6.95 -28.05 -13.01
C PRO A 382 -7.68 -27.02 -12.12
N SER A 383 -6.91 -26.27 -11.32
CA SER A 383 -7.05 -24.83 -11.02
C SER A 383 -8.31 -24.23 -10.35
N GLY A 384 -8.13 -23.36 -9.33
CA GLY A 384 -9.21 -22.81 -8.47
C GLY A 384 -9.67 -21.36 -8.75
N PHE A 385 -10.75 -20.95 -8.07
CA PHE A 385 -11.36 -19.61 -8.11
C PHE A 385 -10.67 -18.58 -7.20
N TYR A 386 -10.90 -17.29 -7.45
CA TYR A 386 -10.69 -16.23 -6.46
C TYR A 386 -11.84 -15.22 -6.44
N TYR A 387 -12.36 -14.94 -5.24
CA TYR A 387 -13.17 -13.80 -4.85
C TYR A 387 -12.49 -13.14 -3.65
N TYR A 388 -12.49 -11.81 -3.59
CA TYR A 388 -11.54 -11.05 -2.78
C TYR A 388 -12.06 -10.60 -1.41
N TYR A 389 -13.37 -10.63 -1.19
CA TYR A 389 -13.95 -10.18 0.08
C TYR A 389 -14.43 -11.41 0.88
N PRO A 390 -14.31 -11.38 2.22
CA PRO A 390 -14.81 -12.47 3.05
C PRO A 390 -16.34 -12.61 2.94
N GLU A 391 -17.03 -11.51 2.64
CA GLU A 391 -18.47 -11.42 2.50
C GLU A 391 -18.81 -10.61 1.25
N LEU A 392 -19.88 -11.00 0.56
CA LEU A 392 -20.44 -10.27 -0.58
C LEU A 392 -21.68 -9.50 -0.12
N TRP A 393 -21.62 -8.18 -0.22
CA TRP A 393 -22.72 -7.30 0.12
C TRP A 393 -23.63 -7.07 -1.08
N LEU A 394 -24.90 -7.49 -0.97
CA LEU A 394 -25.92 -7.35 -2.00
C LEU A 394 -27.01 -6.37 -1.55
N SER A 395 -27.82 -5.88 -2.48
CA SER A 395 -28.93 -4.98 -2.20
C SER A 395 -30.20 -5.39 -2.95
N GLN A 396 -31.34 -4.95 -2.43
CA GLN A 396 -32.64 -5.01 -3.13
C GLN A 396 -32.84 -3.81 -4.07
N GLU A 397 -32.10 -2.71 -3.85
CA GLU A 397 -32.26 -1.46 -4.60
C GLU A 397 -31.35 -1.37 -5.83
N GLY A 398 -30.27 -2.16 -5.91
CA GLY A 398 -29.30 -2.07 -7.00
C GLY A 398 -28.51 -3.35 -7.22
N GLN A 399 -28.28 -3.65 -8.51
CA GLN A 399 -27.47 -4.80 -8.92
C GLN A 399 -26.04 -4.68 -8.38
N THR A 400 -25.51 -5.77 -7.87
CA THR A 400 -24.14 -5.87 -7.37
C THR A 400 -23.29 -6.74 -8.28
N SER A 401 -22.21 -6.18 -8.80
CA SER A 401 -21.25 -6.94 -9.60
C SER A 401 -20.37 -7.83 -8.72
N LEU A 402 -20.55 -9.14 -8.86
CA LEU A 402 -19.64 -10.17 -8.37
C LEU A 402 -18.62 -10.47 -9.47
N ALA A 403 -17.35 -10.15 -9.22
CA ALA A 403 -16.24 -10.53 -10.07
C ALA A 403 -15.44 -11.67 -9.44
N PHE A 404 -15.20 -12.74 -10.19
CA PHE A 404 -14.34 -13.84 -9.77
C PHE A 404 -13.51 -14.36 -10.95
N GLY A 405 -12.30 -14.85 -10.67
CA GLY A 405 -11.40 -15.33 -11.71
C GLY A 405 -10.85 -16.71 -11.47
N LEU A 406 -10.16 -17.24 -12.48
CA LEU A 406 -9.60 -18.58 -12.51
C LEU A 406 -8.07 -18.59 -12.40
N ARG A 407 -7.51 -19.58 -11.68
CA ARG A 407 -6.06 -19.75 -11.48
C ARG A 407 -5.50 -21.07 -11.99
N GLY A 408 -5.24 -21.17 -13.28
CA GLY A 408 -4.35 -22.18 -13.90
C GLY A 408 -4.47 -22.24 -15.41
N ASP A 409 -3.90 -23.29 -16.02
CA ASP A 409 -3.90 -23.49 -17.47
C ASP A 409 -5.12 -24.31 -17.92
N PHE A 410 -6.22 -23.60 -18.14
CA PHE A 410 -7.47 -24.20 -18.62
C PHE A 410 -7.53 -24.34 -20.15
N ARG A 411 -6.44 -24.06 -20.88
CA ARG A 411 -6.41 -24.20 -22.36
C ARG A 411 -6.66 -25.65 -22.81
N LYS A 412 -6.54 -26.62 -21.90
CA LYS A 412 -6.75 -28.06 -22.14
C LYS A 412 -8.21 -28.51 -22.05
N HIS A 413 -9.12 -27.70 -21.49
CA HIS A 413 -10.53 -28.08 -21.29
C HIS A 413 -11.41 -27.22 -22.21
N GLN A 414 -11.82 -27.77 -23.35
CA GLN A 414 -12.60 -27.03 -24.36
C GLN A 414 -14.04 -26.75 -23.94
N ASP A 415 -14.49 -27.40 -22.88
CA ASP A 415 -15.85 -27.55 -22.38
C ASP A 415 -16.02 -27.02 -20.94
N LEU A 416 -15.03 -26.25 -20.46
CA LEU A 416 -15.05 -25.64 -19.14
C LEU A 416 -16.25 -24.69 -18.98
N ARG A 417 -17.02 -24.89 -17.91
CA ARG A 417 -18.14 -24.03 -17.50
C ARG A 417 -18.09 -23.78 -15.98
N PHE A 418 -18.83 -22.78 -15.53
CA PHE A 418 -19.01 -22.51 -14.10
C PHE A 418 -20.44 -22.82 -13.68
N ALA A 419 -20.64 -23.34 -12.49
CA ALA A 419 -21.94 -23.33 -11.82
C ALA A 419 -21.91 -22.30 -10.69
N ILE A 420 -22.96 -21.49 -10.60
CA ILE A 420 -23.26 -20.67 -9.44
C ILE A 420 -24.57 -21.17 -8.83
N ASP A 421 -24.51 -21.52 -7.55
CA ASP A 421 -25.67 -21.96 -6.78
C ASP A 421 -26.15 -20.77 -5.95
N LEU A 422 -27.31 -20.24 -6.32
CA LEU A 422 -27.94 -19.08 -5.70
C LEU A 422 -28.93 -19.55 -4.62
N PRO A 423 -28.80 -19.07 -3.37
CA PRO A 423 -29.77 -19.39 -2.33
C PRO A 423 -31.11 -18.67 -2.59
N PRO A 424 -32.18 -19.03 -1.86
CA PRO A 424 -33.46 -18.35 -1.98
C PRO A 424 -33.32 -16.84 -1.77
N GLY A 425 -33.95 -16.08 -2.67
CA GLY A 425 -33.98 -14.63 -2.64
C GLY A 425 -32.75 -13.93 -3.21
N VAL A 426 -31.86 -14.65 -3.89
CA VAL A 426 -30.76 -14.07 -4.69
C VAL A 426 -31.04 -14.33 -6.17
N GLN A 427 -30.99 -13.26 -6.96
CA GLN A 427 -31.27 -13.29 -8.39
C GLN A 427 -30.02 -12.93 -9.20
N LEU A 428 -29.92 -13.50 -10.41
CA LEU A 428 -28.91 -13.14 -11.42
C LEU A 428 -29.62 -12.43 -12.60
N PRO A 429 -29.99 -11.14 -12.46
CA PRO A 429 -30.67 -10.40 -13.53
C PRO A 429 -29.84 -10.26 -14.80
N TYR A 430 -28.51 -10.28 -14.69
CA TYR A 430 -27.62 -10.13 -15.83
C TYR A 430 -26.32 -10.93 -15.67
N SER A 431 -25.93 -11.60 -16.75
CA SER A 431 -24.62 -12.23 -16.93
C SER A 431 -24.05 -11.86 -18.29
N ARG A 432 -22.78 -11.42 -18.32
CA ARG A 432 -22.05 -11.23 -19.59
C ARG A 432 -21.66 -12.56 -20.23
N ALA A 433 -21.55 -13.62 -19.43
CA ALA A 433 -21.29 -14.98 -19.90
C ALA A 433 -22.61 -15.67 -20.29
N GLU A 434 -22.58 -16.45 -21.37
CA GLU A 434 -23.72 -17.26 -21.82
C GLU A 434 -24.15 -18.23 -20.71
N ILE A 435 -25.44 -18.22 -20.37
CA ILE A 435 -26.04 -19.23 -19.50
C ILE A 435 -26.28 -20.49 -20.34
N LEU A 436 -25.68 -21.60 -19.93
CA LEU A 436 -25.72 -22.89 -20.63
C LEU A 436 -26.84 -23.79 -20.11
N ALA A 437 -27.11 -23.75 -18.81
CA ALA A 437 -28.16 -24.56 -18.18
C ALA A 437 -28.60 -23.92 -16.86
N GLU A 438 -29.84 -24.18 -16.48
CA GLU A 438 -30.40 -23.82 -15.18
C GLU A 438 -31.07 -25.06 -14.56
N SER A 439 -30.95 -25.21 -13.24
CA SER A 439 -31.52 -26.35 -12.52
C SER A 439 -31.76 -26.00 -11.04
N GLU A 440 -32.63 -26.75 -10.38
CA GLU A 440 -32.81 -26.67 -8.93
C GLU A 440 -32.04 -27.80 -8.26
N LEU A 441 -31.42 -27.53 -7.11
CA LEU A 441 -30.82 -28.54 -6.25
C LEU A 441 -31.03 -28.21 -4.78
N GLU A 442 -30.77 -29.17 -3.90
CA GLU A 442 -30.83 -28.97 -2.46
C GLU A 442 -29.40 -28.91 -1.89
N LEU A 443 -29.04 -27.80 -1.25
CA LEU A 443 -27.79 -27.62 -0.52
C LEU A 443 -28.09 -27.12 0.88
N GLU A 444 -27.38 -27.64 1.88
CA GLU A 444 -27.58 -27.25 3.28
C GLU A 444 -29.06 -27.37 3.76
N GLY A 445 -29.83 -28.30 3.17
CA GLY A 445 -31.26 -28.50 3.47
C GLY A 445 -32.18 -27.39 2.93
N LYS A 446 -31.71 -26.57 2.00
CA LYS A 446 -32.45 -25.48 1.35
C LYS A 446 -32.44 -25.63 -0.18
N PRO A 447 -33.47 -25.15 -0.89
CA PRO A 447 -33.47 -25.14 -2.35
C PRO A 447 -32.52 -24.06 -2.87
N TYR A 448 -31.68 -24.41 -3.84
CA TYR A 448 -30.75 -23.53 -4.53
C TYR A 448 -31.03 -23.57 -6.02
N HIS A 449 -30.96 -22.40 -6.65
CA HIS A 449 -31.04 -22.24 -8.08
C HIS A 449 -29.63 -22.26 -8.67
N ARG A 450 -29.28 -23.34 -9.39
CA ARG A 450 -28.00 -23.49 -10.08
C ARG A 450 -28.07 -22.93 -11.48
N VAL A 451 -27.18 -21.99 -11.76
CA VAL A 451 -26.94 -21.46 -13.10
C VAL A 451 -25.57 -21.92 -13.58
N GLU A 452 -25.55 -22.70 -14.66
CA GLU A 452 -24.31 -23.05 -15.35
C GLU A 452 -24.02 -22.04 -16.46
N ILE A 453 -22.82 -21.45 -16.47
CA ILE A 453 -22.39 -20.40 -17.39
C ILE A 453 -21.11 -20.79 -18.13
N GLN A 454 -21.00 -20.36 -19.38
CA GLN A 454 -19.85 -20.61 -20.23
C GLN A 454 -18.60 -19.91 -19.68
N SER A 455 -17.47 -20.63 -19.59
CA SER A 455 -16.19 -20.00 -19.25
C SER A 455 -15.51 -19.43 -20.49
N PHE A 456 -14.95 -18.23 -20.36
CA PHE A 456 -13.99 -17.72 -21.35
C PHE A 456 -12.66 -18.48 -21.22
N ARG A 457 -12.06 -18.87 -22.36
CA ARG A 457 -10.72 -19.51 -22.39
C ARG A 457 -9.67 -18.49 -21.92
N LYS A 458 -8.81 -18.88 -20.98
CA LYS A 458 -7.82 -17.98 -20.38
C LYS A 458 -6.60 -17.77 -21.30
N ASN A 459 -6.32 -16.51 -21.63
CA ASN A 459 -5.03 -16.07 -22.20
C ASN A 459 -4.27 -15.05 -21.31
N SER A 460 -4.91 -14.46 -20.29
CA SER A 460 -4.28 -13.50 -19.35
C SER A 460 -4.83 -13.62 -17.92
N TYR A 461 -4.12 -13.01 -16.94
CA TYR A 461 -4.53 -12.96 -15.53
C TYR A 461 -5.67 -11.97 -15.25
N THR A 462 -6.07 -11.16 -16.23
CA THR A 462 -6.96 -10.00 -16.10
C THR A 462 -8.43 -10.27 -16.47
N ASN A 463 -8.79 -11.51 -16.81
CA ASN A 463 -10.14 -11.88 -17.22
C ASN A 463 -10.86 -12.59 -16.07
N ALA A 464 -11.74 -11.84 -15.39
CA ALA A 464 -12.70 -12.32 -14.41
C ALA A 464 -14.07 -12.52 -15.10
N VAL A 465 -14.84 -13.49 -14.61
CA VAL A 465 -16.28 -13.55 -14.88
C VAL A 465 -16.95 -12.52 -14.00
N MET A 466 -17.89 -11.78 -14.59
CA MET A 466 -18.69 -10.79 -13.88
C MET A 466 -20.15 -11.21 -13.94
N LEU A 467 -20.76 -11.32 -12.77
CA LEU A 467 -22.16 -11.63 -12.55
C LEU A 467 -22.81 -10.48 -11.80
N ASN A 468 -24.02 -10.08 -12.16
CA ASN A 468 -24.72 -9.03 -11.43
C ASN A 468 -25.85 -9.67 -10.61
N LEU A 469 -25.74 -9.56 -9.30
CA LEU A 469 -26.65 -10.18 -8.35
C LEU A 469 -27.56 -9.14 -7.69
N LEU A 470 -28.80 -9.52 -7.41
CA LEU A 470 -29.80 -8.68 -6.75
C LEU A 470 -30.53 -9.49 -5.66
N LEU A 471 -30.87 -8.86 -4.55
CA LEU A 471 -31.69 -9.48 -3.52
C LEU A 471 -33.17 -9.26 -3.79
N ASP A 472 -34.00 -10.24 -3.40
CA ASP A 472 -35.44 -10.07 -3.27
C ASP A 472 -35.90 -10.23 -1.80
N SER A 473 -37.22 -10.24 -1.58
CA SER A 473 -37.82 -10.31 -0.24
C SER A 473 -37.64 -11.65 0.48
N LYS A 474 -37.17 -12.70 -0.20
CA LYS A 474 -36.98 -14.05 0.35
C LYS A 474 -35.55 -14.27 0.87
N PHE A 475 -34.66 -13.30 0.73
CA PHE A 475 -33.28 -13.42 1.18
C PHE A 475 -33.19 -13.56 2.70
N GLU A 476 -32.33 -14.48 3.16
CA GLU A 476 -32.00 -14.64 4.57
C GLU A 476 -30.55 -14.23 4.83
N GLU A 477 -30.35 -13.30 5.76
CA GLU A 477 -29.03 -12.79 6.16
C GLU A 477 -28.07 -13.91 6.57
N GLY A 478 -26.85 -13.89 6.03
CA GLY A 478 -25.84 -14.93 6.28
C GLY A 478 -25.97 -16.19 5.40
N SER A 479 -26.93 -16.23 4.47
CA SER A 479 -27.00 -17.25 3.42
C SER A 479 -25.68 -17.31 2.63
N ARG A 480 -25.42 -18.45 1.99
CA ARG A 480 -24.20 -18.66 1.20
C ARG A 480 -24.56 -18.79 -0.27
N LEU A 481 -23.74 -18.24 -1.15
CA LEU A 481 -23.72 -18.65 -2.54
C LEU A 481 -22.58 -19.65 -2.74
N PHE A 482 -22.70 -20.55 -3.71
CA PHE A 482 -21.61 -21.45 -4.05
C PHE A 482 -21.16 -21.25 -5.50
N ILE A 483 -19.86 -21.32 -5.75
CA ILE A 483 -19.29 -21.25 -7.10
C ILE A 483 -18.45 -22.49 -7.37
N GLN A 484 -18.66 -23.13 -8.51
CA GLN A 484 -18.02 -24.37 -8.90
C GLN A 484 -17.52 -24.32 -10.35
N ALA A 485 -16.35 -24.89 -10.65
CA ALA A 485 -15.86 -25.06 -12.02
C ALA A 485 -16.15 -26.50 -12.45
N LEU A 486 -16.65 -26.67 -13.67
CA LEU A 486 -17.10 -27.94 -14.23
C LEU A 486 -16.45 -28.19 -15.59
N TRP A 487 -16.06 -29.45 -15.87
CA TRP A 487 -15.60 -29.93 -17.18
C TRP A 487 -16.04 -31.40 -17.37
N LYS A 488 -15.83 -31.94 -18.56
CA LYS A 488 -16.42 -33.18 -19.09
C LYS A 488 -16.19 -34.39 -18.20
N ASP A 489 -15.04 -34.40 -17.53
CA ASP A 489 -14.56 -35.51 -16.73
C ASP A 489 -14.22 -35.09 -15.28
N GLY A 490 -14.77 -33.97 -14.79
CA GLY A 490 -14.52 -33.55 -13.42
C GLY A 490 -15.13 -32.22 -13.00
N SER A 491 -15.04 -31.94 -11.71
CA SER A 491 -15.44 -30.67 -11.13
C SER A 491 -14.48 -30.26 -10.02
N GLN A 492 -14.45 -28.97 -9.73
CA GLN A 492 -13.80 -28.41 -8.56
C GLN A 492 -14.74 -28.53 -7.33
N GLU A 493 -14.19 -28.55 -6.12
CA GLU A 493 -14.95 -28.34 -4.87
C GLU A 493 -15.65 -26.97 -4.84
N PRO A 494 -16.96 -26.89 -4.57
CA PRO A 494 -17.68 -25.63 -4.49
C PRO A 494 -17.08 -24.66 -3.47
N LEU A 495 -16.88 -23.42 -3.88
CA LEU A 495 -16.45 -22.32 -3.00
C LEU A 495 -17.69 -21.62 -2.44
N ALA A 496 -17.86 -21.64 -1.13
CA ALA A 496 -18.92 -20.91 -0.44
C ALA A 496 -18.51 -19.45 -0.21
N ILE A 497 -19.41 -18.51 -0.53
CA ILE A 497 -19.26 -17.08 -0.22
C ILE A 497 -20.44 -16.65 0.63
N LYS A 498 -20.16 -16.05 1.79
CA LYS A 498 -21.20 -15.55 2.70
C LYS A 498 -21.81 -14.26 2.15
N LEU A 499 -23.14 -14.19 2.18
CA LEU A 499 -23.91 -13.05 1.71
C LEU A 499 -24.35 -12.16 2.87
N ARG A 500 -24.35 -10.86 2.61
CA ARG A 500 -24.82 -9.80 3.50
C ARG A 500 -25.78 -8.89 2.76
N GLN A 501 -26.80 -8.40 3.45
CA GLN A 501 -27.63 -7.34 2.94
C GLN A 501 -27.03 -5.97 3.28
N ALA A 502 -26.74 -5.16 2.25
CA ALA A 502 -26.35 -3.77 2.43
C ALA A 502 -27.51 -2.94 2.98
N PRO A 503 -27.24 -1.92 3.81
CA PRO A 503 -28.27 -0.99 4.26
C PRO A 503 -28.93 -0.27 3.09
N GLN A 504 -30.17 0.20 3.30
CA GLN A 504 -30.90 0.97 2.30
C GLN A 504 -30.18 2.28 1.94
N LEU A 505 -30.32 2.71 0.70
CA LEU A 505 -29.80 3.98 0.22
C LEU A 505 -30.63 5.13 0.80
N LEU A 506 -29.96 6.23 1.15
CA LEU A 506 -30.60 7.45 1.63
C LEU A 506 -31.18 8.24 0.45
N GLU A 507 -32.27 8.96 0.71
CA GLU A 507 -32.91 9.85 -0.27
C GLU A 507 -32.03 11.10 -0.53
N ILE A 508 -31.35 11.11 -1.68
CA ILE A 508 -30.45 12.20 -2.11
C ILE A 508 -31.06 13.10 -3.20
N GLY A 509 -32.32 12.86 -3.60
CA GLY A 509 -32.97 13.62 -4.68
C GLY A 509 -32.22 13.50 -6.00
N SER A 510 -31.87 14.62 -6.62
CA SER A 510 -31.07 14.67 -7.85
C SER A 510 -29.55 14.50 -7.62
N GLY A 511 -29.11 14.34 -6.37
CA GLY A 511 -27.70 14.33 -6.01
C GLY A 511 -27.04 15.72 -6.09
N LEU A 512 -25.71 15.72 -6.16
CA LEU A 512 -24.85 16.91 -6.19
C LEU A 512 -25.03 17.70 -7.50
N ARG A 513 -25.09 19.03 -7.41
CA ARG A 513 -25.30 19.96 -8.54
C ARG A 513 -23.99 20.45 -9.16
N HIS A 514 -22.96 20.60 -8.35
CA HIS A 514 -21.69 21.23 -8.69
C HIS A 514 -20.57 20.20 -8.81
N PHE A 515 -20.54 19.24 -7.90
CA PHE A 515 -19.50 18.22 -7.87
C PHE A 515 -19.83 17.01 -8.74
N LYS A 516 -18.76 16.42 -9.29
CA LYS A 516 -18.85 15.25 -10.14
C LYS A 516 -18.36 14.00 -9.42
N ILE A 517 -19.21 12.99 -9.33
CA ILE A 517 -18.84 11.66 -8.84
C ILE A 517 -18.96 10.68 -9.98
N GLY A 518 -17.82 10.17 -10.41
CA GLY A 518 -17.71 9.29 -11.55
C GLY A 518 -17.45 7.84 -11.17
N ILE A 519 -17.90 6.95 -12.05
CA ILE A 519 -17.49 5.55 -12.06
C ILE A 519 -16.85 5.23 -13.41
N HIS A 520 -15.76 4.46 -13.39
CA HIS A 520 -15.10 3.96 -14.59
C HIS A 520 -15.48 2.49 -14.81
N ASP A 521 -16.31 2.21 -15.82
CA ASP A 521 -16.84 0.86 -16.06
C ASP A 521 -17.05 0.54 -17.56
N ASP A 522 -17.07 -0.75 -17.93
CA ASP A 522 -17.37 -1.27 -19.27
C ASP A 522 -18.66 -2.12 -19.33
N LEU A 523 -19.44 -2.13 -18.23
CA LEU A 523 -20.71 -2.82 -18.12
C LEU A 523 -21.78 -2.28 -19.11
N PRO A 524 -22.59 -3.14 -19.75
CA PRO A 524 -23.75 -2.71 -20.53
C PRO A 524 -24.80 -1.98 -19.68
N SER A 525 -25.55 -1.06 -20.29
CA SER A 525 -26.56 -0.22 -19.62
C SER A 525 -27.55 -1.02 -18.76
N ASP A 526 -27.95 -2.20 -19.23
CA ASP A 526 -28.94 -3.05 -18.55
C ASP A 526 -28.41 -3.68 -17.25
N SER A 527 -27.10 -3.59 -17.03
CA SER A 527 -26.41 -4.08 -15.85
C SER A 527 -25.98 -2.98 -14.88
N TRP A 528 -26.28 -1.72 -15.19
CA TRP A 528 -25.94 -0.62 -14.31
C TRP A 528 -26.81 -0.65 -13.05
N PRO A 529 -26.23 -0.50 -11.84
CA PRO A 529 -27.05 -0.14 -10.69
C PRO A 529 -27.70 1.22 -10.96
N PRO A 530 -28.72 1.63 -10.18
CA PRO A 530 -29.33 2.94 -10.32
C PRO A 530 -28.35 4.03 -9.84
N PHE A 531 -27.40 4.39 -10.70
CA PHE A 531 -26.28 5.28 -10.38
C PHE A 531 -26.74 6.61 -9.80
N SER A 532 -27.85 7.16 -10.29
CA SER A 532 -28.46 8.38 -9.76
C SER A 532 -28.92 8.24 -8.31
N ARG A 533 -29.43 7.07 -7.87
CA ARG A 533 -29.77 6.78 -6.46
C ARG A 533 -28.53 6.70 -5.58
N ILE A 534 -27.41 6.27 -6.15
CA ILE A 534 -26.11 6.21 -5.45
C ILE A 534 -25.49 7.61 -5.34
N GLY A 535 -25.82 8.52 -6.25
CA GLY A 535 -25.23 9.86 -6.37
C GLY A 535 -24.06 9.91 -7.34
N ILE A 536 -23.88 8.88 -8.15
CA ILE A 536 -22.98 8.90 -9.31
C ILE A 536 -23.68 9.68 -10.42
N ASN A 537 -22.99 10.69 -10.95
CA ASN A 537 -23.48 11.58 -12.00
C ASN A 537 -22.54 11.68 -13.21
N VAL A 538 -21.44 10.92 -13.21
CA VAL A 538 -20.53 10.79 -14.36
C VAL A 538 -20.32 9.31 -14.68
N PHE A 539 -20.43 8.94 -15.95
CA PHE A 539 -20.11 7.59 -16.41
C PHE A 539 -18.94 7.65 -17.39
N MET A 540 -17.82 7.04 -17.01
CA MET A 540 -16.63 6.95 -17.84
C MET A 540 -16.62 5.62 -18.58
N LEU A 541 -17.02 5.65 -19.84
CA LEU A 541 -17.00 4.48 -20.72
C LEU A 541 -15.56 4.21 -21.16
N SER A 542 -15.01 3.04 -20.81
CA SER A 542 -13.67 2.64 -21.22
C SER A 542 -13.65 1.32 -21.98
N SER A 543 -13.03 1.31 -23.15
CA SER A 543 -12.70 0.09 -23.90
C SER A 543 -11.18 -0.16 -23.88
N TRP A 544 -10.70 -0.91 -22.87
CA TRP A 544 -9.27 -1.27 -22.72
C TRP A 544 -8.80 -2.36 -23.68
N ASP A 545 -9.71 -3.25 -24.06
CA ASP A 545 -9.57 -4.00 -25.30
C ASP A 545 -9.88 -3.03 -26.41
N ALA A 546 -8.98 -2.97 -27.39
CA ALA A 546 -8.97 -1.88 -28.34
C ALA A 546 -9.51 -2.29 -29.72
N PRO A 547 -10.78 -2.75 -29.88
CA PRO A 547 -11.27 -3.06 -31.20
C PRO A 547 -11.78 -1.84 -31.99
N LEU A 548 -12.14 -0.73 -31.33
CA LEU A 548 -12.98 0.29 -31.98
C LEU A 548 -12.23 1.42 -32.72
N MET A 549 -10.98 1.70 -32.36
CA MET A 549 -10.16 2.74 -33.03
C MET A 549 -8.80 2.25 -33.53
N LEU A 550 -8.38 1.04 -33.16
CA LEU A 550 -7.15 0.42 -33.68
C LEU A 550 -7.34 -0.29 -35.01
N TYR A 551 -8.59 -0.64 -35.37
CA TYR A 551 -8.86 -1.52 -36.52
C TYR A 551 -9.72 -0.94 -37.64
N ASP A 552 -10.67 -0.01 -37.39
CA ASP A 552 -11.14 0.97 -38.40
C ASP A 552 -11.84 2.19 -37.77
N TYR A 553 -11.88 3.33 -38.47
CA TYR A 553 -12.90 4.36 -38.22
C TYR A 553 -14.28 3.80 -38.59
N LYS A 554 -15.24 3.85 -37.68
CA LYS A 554 -16.56 3.20 -37.80
C LYS A 554 -17.69 4.13 -38.23
N GLY A 555 -17.37 5.38 -38.55
CA GLY A 555 -18.36 6.37 -38.98
C GLY A 555 -18.89 7.23 -37.83
N LYS A 556 -19.40 8.40 -38.21
CA LYS A 556 -20.04 9.36 -37.30
C LYS A 556 -21.28 8.74 -36.65
N GLY A 557 -21.44 9.00 -35.36
CA GLY A 557 -22.55 8.50 -34.54
C GLY A 557 -22.44 7.04 -34.13
N TYR A 558 -21.30 6.39 -34.35
CA TYR A 558 -21.12 4.96 -34.05
C TYR A 558 -21.42 4.58 -32.58
N LEU A 559 -21.09 5.46 -31.63
CA LEU A 559 -21.41 5.27 -30.20
C LEU A 559 -22.54 6.18 -29.71
N GLN A 560 -23.31 6.80 -30.63
CA GLN A 560 -24.34 7.76 -30.25
C GLN A 560 -25.41 7.14 -29.35
N LYS A 561 -25.82 5.89 -29.64
CA LYS A 561 -26.79 5.18 -28.78
C LYS A 561 -26.26 5.03 -27.35
N GLN A 562 -25.00 4.64 -27.16
CA GLN A 562 -24.41 4.51 -25.83
C GLN A 562 -24.34 5.86 -25.11
N VAL A 563 -23.97 6.93 -25.82
CA VAL A 563 -23.99 8.29 -25.27
C VAL A 563 -25.40 8.69 -24.85
N ASP A 564 -26.41 8.40 -25.68
CA ASP A 564 -27.81 8.69 -25.40
C ASP A 564 -28.34 7.86 -24.22
N ASP A 565 -27.95 6.59 -24.11
CA ASP A 565 -28.30 5.72 -22.97
C ASP A 565 -27.69 6.27 -21.66
N ILE A 566 -26.43 6.73 -21.67
CA ILE A 566 -25.78 7.39 -20.52
C ILE A 566 -26.55 8.66 -20.12
N LYS A 567 -26.88 9.51 -21.10
CA LYS A 567 -27.64 10.75 -20.87
C LYS A 567 -29.06 10.46 -20.36
N ALA A 568 -29.72 9.43 -20.89
CA ALA A 568 -31.06 9.02 -20.45
C ALA A 568 -31.06 8.50 -19.01
N ALA A 569 -29.96 7.92 -18.53
CA ALA A 569 -29.74 7.58 -17.13
C ALA A 569 -29.45 8.81 -16.23
N GLY A 570 -29.42 10.02 -16.80
CA GLY A 570 -29.14 11.26 -16.08
C GLY A 570 -27.64 11.47 -15.79
N LEU A 571 -26.76 10.78 -16.51
CA LEU A 571 -25.32 10.80 -16.26
C LEU A 571 -24.59 11.63 -17.32
N PHE A 572 -23.45 12.20 -16.92
CA PHE A 572 -22.53 12.91 -17.80
C PHE A 572 -21.60 11.91 -18.51
N PRO A 573 -21.70 11.74 -19.85
CA PRO A 573 -20.89 10.79 -20.59
C PRO A 573 -19.48 11.31 -20.81
N ILE A 574 -18.49 10.50 -20.41
CA ILE A 574 -17.07 10.77 -20.71
C ILE A 574 -16.44 9.53 -21.33
N TYR A 575 -15.65 9.73 -22.38
CA TYR A 575 -14.90 8.63 -22.99
C TYR A 575 -13.56 8.46 -22.26
N GLY A 576 -13.36 7.32 -21.60
CA GLY A 576 -12.10 6.96 -20.95
C GLY A 576 -11.10 6.40 -21.95
N TYR A 577 -9.93 7.02 -22.06
CA TYR A 577 -8.88 6.68 -23.02
C TYR A 577 -7.56 6.39 -22.29
N PRO A 578 -6.90 5.26 -22.57
CA PRO A 578 -5.81 4.78 -21.73
C PRO A 578 -4.47 5.52 -21.93
N SER A 579 -4.39 6.47 -22.88
CA SER A 579 -3.43 7.59 -23.01
C SER A 579 -3.39 8.05 -24.48
N PRO A 580 -3.03 9.31 -24.81
CA PRO A 580 -2.94 9.77 -26.21
C PRO A 580 -2.07 8.88 -27.11
N TYR A 581 -1.09 8.18 -26.53
CA TYR A 581 -0.12 7.34 -27.24
C TYR A 581 -0.12 5.85 -26.80
N ASN A 582 -1.08 5.36 -26.02
CA ASN A 582 -1.04 4.00 -25.42
C ASN A 582 -0.91 2.91 -26.49
N HIS A 583 -1.61 3.12 -27.61
CA HIS A 583 -1.56 2.24 -28.76
C HIS A 583 -0.14 2.06 -29.30
N ILE A 584 0.69 3.11 -29.25
CA ILE A 584 2.09 3.04 -29.69
C ILE A 584 2.94 2.34 -28.64
N GLY A 585 2.72 2.54 -27.34
CA GLY A 585 3.36 1.72 -26.30
C GLY A 585 3.09 0.21 -26.47
N ARG A 586 1.83 -0.19 -26.72
CA ARG A 586 1.46 -1.60 -26.97
C ARG A 586 2.02 -2.14 -28.29
N VAL A 587 2.07 -1.33 -29.35
CA VAL A 587 2.76 -1.64 -30.62
C VAL A 587 4.26 -1.88 -30.39
N LEU A 588 4.90 -0.98 -29.63
CA LEU A 588 6.32 -1.07 -29.30
C LEU A 588 6.63 -2.25 -28.37
N GLN A 589 5.69 -2.70 -27.54
CA GLN A 589 5.83 -3.85 -26.64
C GLN A 589 5.58 -5.21 -27.32
N LYS A 590 4.60 -5.33 -28.23
CA LYS A 590 4.12 -6.64 -28.70
C LYS A 590 4.82 -7.18 -29.96
N MET A 591 5.49 -6.36 -30.77
CA MET A 591 6.20 -6.80 -31.99
C MET A 591 5.43 -7.87 -32.81
N GLU A 592 4.10 -7.76 -32.92
CA GLU A 592 3.35 -8.72 -33.74
C GLU A 592 3.50 -8.37 -35.24
N PRO A 593 3.77 -9.34 -36.12
CA PRO A 593 4.05 -9.12 -37.54
C PRO A 593 2.88 -8.50 -38.33
N TYR A 594 1.68 -8.38 -37.75
CA TYR A 594 0.57 -7.63 -38.34
C TYR A 594 0.74 -6.10 -38.29
N TYR A 595 1.76 -5.59 -37.57
CA TYR A 595 2.11 -4.17 -37.54
C TYR A 595 3.09 -3.72 -38.63
N GLY A 596 3.48 -4.63 -39.54
CA GLY A 596 4.34 -4.32 -40.69
C GLY A 596 3.63 -3.60 -41.85
N GLY A 597 2.34 -3.29 -41.70
CA GLY A 597 1.58 -2.56 -42.69
C GLY A 597 1.89 -1.08 -42.65
N ALA A 598 2.10 -0.51 -43.83
CA ALA A 598 1.83 0.89 -44.10
C ALA A 598 0.30 1.23 -43.95
N GLY A 599 -0.33 0.80 -42.85
CA GLY A 599 -1.74 0.95 -42.47
C GLY A 599 -1.83 0.54 -41.00
N THR A 600 -2.45 1.27 -40.09
CA THR A 600 -3.90 1.22 -39.97
C THR A 600 -4.48 2.45 -39.22
N LEU A 601 -5.18 3.29 -40.01
CA LEU A 601 -6.47 3.96 -39.74
C LEU A 601 -6.44 5.41 -39.27
N PHE A 602 -6.45 6.28 -40.26
CA PHE A 602 -6.74 7.69 -40.06
C PHE A 602 -8.26 7.92 -40.16
N HIS A 603 -8.76 8.96 -39.49
CA HIS A 603 -10.02 9.60 -39.85
C HIS A 603 -10.03 9.86 -41.37
N PRO A 604 -11.17 9.69 -42.07
CA PRO A 604 -11.24 9.72 -43.54
C PRO A 604 -10.68 10.99 -44.21
N GLU A 605 -10.45 12.07 -43.47
CA GLU A 605 -9.95 13.35 -43.98
C GLU A 605 -8.42 13.52 -44.05
N LYS A 606 -7.59 12.54 -43.62
CA LYS A 606 -6.12 12.73 -43.54
C LYS A 606 -5.25 11.62 -44.14
N SER A 607 -4.09 12.05 -44.68
CA SER A 607 -3.09 11.25 -45.39
C SER A 607 -2.20 10.41 -44.47
N TYR A 608 -1.89 9.20 -44.95
CA TYR A 608 -0.98 8.24 -44.35
C TYR A 608 0.46 8.78 -44.24
N GLN A 609 0.96 8.99 -43.00
CA GLN A 609 2.40 9.14 -42.78
C GLN A 609 2.96 7.85 -42.17
N PRO A 610 3.93 7.19 -42.81
CA PRO A 610 4.57 6.02 -42.22
C PRO A 610 5.26 6.41 -40.91
N LEU A 611 4.97 5.65 -39.85
CA LEU A 611 5.59 5.82 -38.54
C LEU A 611 6.82 4.92 -38.45
N ASP A 612 8.02 5.52 -38.41
CA ASP A 612 9.23 4.78 -38.04
C ASP A 612 9.24 4.56 -36.52
N LEU A 613 8.80 3.38 -36.11
CA LEU A 613 8.74 2.97 -34.70
C LEU A 613 10.11 2.99 -34.02
N GLU A 614 11.20 2.79 -34.75
CA GLU A 614 12.54 2.82 -34.19
C GLU A 614 13.01 4.24 -33.87
N GLN A 615 12.52 5.25 -34.60
CA GLN A 615 12.74 6.66 -34.30
C GLN A 615 11.80 7.23 -33.22
N ALA A 616 10.64 6.58 -33.03
CA ALA A 616 9.65 6.99 -32.04
C ALA A 616 9.96 6.49 -30.62
N ARG A 617 10.84 5.49 -30.46
CA ARG A 617 11.24 4.93 -29.17
C ARG A 617 12.06 5.90 -28.33
N ALA A 618 11.80 5.92 -27.03
CA ALA A 618 12.70 6.52 -26.06
C ALA A 618 14.01 5.75 -25.95
N VAL A 619 15.07 6.48 -25.62
CA VAL A 619 16.37 5.94 -25.25
C VAL A 619 16.58 6.28 -23.78
N ASN A 620 16.92 5.29 -22.96
CA ASN A 620 17.19 5.52 -21.56
C ASN A 620 18.57 6.19 -21.36
N ILE A 621 18.87 6.58 -20.12
CA ILE A 621 20.12 7.26 -19.77
C ILE A 621 21.39 6.46 -20.08
N HIS A 622 21.27 5.14 -20.28
CA HIS A 622 22.38 4.27 -20.66
C HIS A 622 22.49 4.05 -22.19
N GLY A 623 21.76 4.81 -22.99
CA GLY A 623 21.78 4.69 -24.45
C GLY A 623 20.98 3.50 -25.00
N LYS A 624 20.19 2.80 -24.17
CA LYS A 624 19.38 1.65 -24.60
C LYS A 624 17.97 2.09 -24.98
N LYS A 625 17.48 1.61 -26.13
CA LYS A 625 16.07 1.77 -26.52
C LYS A 625 15.15 1.04 -25.54
N VAL A 626 14.04 1.68 -25.19
CA VAL A 626 13.02 1.13 -24.27
C VAL A 626 11.64 1.14 -24.93
N ASN A 627 10.72 0.32 -24.42
CA ASN A 627 9.36 0.18 -24.93
C ASN A 627 8.44 1.32 -24.47
N MET A 628 8.88 2.55 -24.66
CA MET A 628 8.14 3.79 -24.40
C MET A 628 8.34 4.76 -25.57
N PRO A 629 7.38 5.63 -25.89
CA PRO A 629 7.58 6.68 -26.87
C PRO A 629 8.65 7.67 -26.39
N CYS A 630 9.23 8.44 -27.30
CA CYS A 630 10.08 9.58 -26.99
C CYS A 630 9.17 10.82 -26.81
N PRO A 631 9.26 11.57 -25.69
CA PRO A 631 8.37 12.71 -25.44
C PRO A 631 8.52 13.84 -26.46
N SER A 632 9.69 14.01 -27.09
CA SER A 632 9.88 15.02 -28.14
C SER A 632 9.46 14.57 -29.54
N PHE A 633 9.01 13.32 -29.72
CA PHE A 633 8.61 12.80 -31.03
C PHE A 633 7.19 13.25 -31.39
N HIS A 634 6.97 14.56 -31.60
CA HIS A 634 5.61 15.05 -31.86
C HIS A 634 5.10 14.76 -33.28
N GLY A 635 5.89 14.82 -34.36
CA GLY A 635 5.40 14.76 -35.75
C GLY A 635 4.25 13.78 -36.09
N PRO A 636 4.51 12.56 -36.62
CA PRO A 636 3.44 11.62 -36.95
C PRO A 636 2.64 11.09 -35.74
N LEU A 637 3.27 11.03 -34.57
CA LEU A 637 2.69 10.51 -33.33
C LEU A 637 1.60 11.42 -32.75
N LEU A 638 1.86 12.73 -32.66
CA LEU A 638 0.86 13.73 -32.25
C LEU A 638 -0.27 13.84 -33.27
N ALA A 639 0.05 13.82 -34.57
CA ALA A 639 -0.96 13.84 -35.62
C ALA A 639 -1.95 12.66 -35.49
N LYS A 640 -1.45 11.48 -35.10
CA LYS A 640 -2.30 10.31 -34.82
C LYS A 640 -3.15 10.47 -33.56
N ALA A 641 -2.63 11.07 -32.49
CA ALA A 641 -3.41 11.34 -31.27
C ALA A 641 -4.53 12.36 -31.52
N GLU A 642 -4.25 13.43 -32.29
CA GLU A 642 -5.26 14.40 -32.74
C GLU A 642 -6.37 13.73 -33.57
N ASP A 643 -6.00 12.77 -34.41
CA ASP A 643 -6.91 12.05 -35.29
C ASP A 643 -7.82 11.05 -34.53
N ALA A 644 -7.26 10.35 -33.55
CA ALA A 644 -8.03 9.52 -32.63
C ALA A 644 -9.06 10.35 -31.85
N LEU A 645 -8.67 11.55 -31.39
CA LEU A 645 -9.57 12.48 -30.72
C LEU A 645 -10.73 12.93 -31.61
N LYS A 646 -10.48 13.23 -32.90
CA LYS A 646 -11.56 13.55 -33.86
C LYS A 646 -12.54 12.39 -34.02
N SER A 647 -12.03 11.15 -34.04
CA SER A 647 -12.87 9.96 -34.14
C SER A 647 -13.79 9.80 -32.94
N ILE A 648 -13.31 10.10 -31.73
CA ILE A 648 -14.13 10.09 -30.50
C ILE A 648 -15.25 11.13 -30.58
N LEU A 649 -14.93 12.34 -31.03
CA LEU A 649 -15.91 13.42 -31.23
C LEU A 649 -16.98 12.99 -32.25
N ASP A 650 -16.57 12.36 -33.35
CA ASP A 650 -17.49 11.81 -34.35
C ASP A 650 -18.37 10.69 -33.79
N TYR A 651 -17.87 9.87 -32.88
CA TYR A 651 -18.63 8.79 -32.25
C TYR A 651 -19.69 9.29 -31.26
N GLY A 652 -19.70 10.58 -30.94
CA GLY A 652 -20.76 11.25 -30.17
C GLY A 652 -20.32 11.73 -28.78
N PHE A 653 -19.09 11.47 -28.35
CA PHE A 653 -18.59 11.92 -27.05
C PHE A 653 -18.04 13.35 -27.12
N GLU A 654 -18.48 14.21 -26.20
CA GLU A 654 -18.01 15.60 -26.10
C GLU A 654 -16.96 15.80 -25.00
N HIS A 655 -16.77 14.78 -24.16
CA HIS A 655 -15.85 14.79 -23.03
C HIS A 655 -14.94 13.57 -23.09
N MET A 656 -13.69 13.74 -22.69
CA MET A 656 -12.69 12.68 -22.69
C MET A 656 -11.82 12.71 -21.44
N CYS A 657 -11.41 11.54 -20.99
CA CYS A 657 -10.41 11.37 -19.95
C CYS A 657 -9.21 10.60 -20.51
N TYR A 658 -8.01 11.13 -20.36
CA TYR A 658 -6.76 10.48 -20.73
C TYR A 658 -6.09 9.86 -19.51
N ASP A 659 -5.41 8.74 -19.67
CA ASP A 659 -4.59 8.16 -18.61
C ASP A 659 -3.10 8.41 -18.86
N GLU A 660 -2.44 9.28 -18.08
CA GLU A 660 -1.03 9.66 -18.30
C GLU A 660 -0.05 8.75 -17.54
N GLU A 661 -0.23 7.43 -17.68
CA GLU A 661 0.69 6.39 -17.16
C GLU A 661 1.74 5.92 -18.19
N MET A 662 1.81 6.51 -19.38
CA MET A 662 2.65 5.97 -20.46
C MET A 662 4.16 6.11 -20.19
N TRP A 663 4.54 7.14 -19.44
CA TRP A 663 5.92 7.37 -19.05
C TRP A 663 6.17 6.57 -17.78
N SER A 664 7.19 5.71 -17.79
CA SER A 664 7.67 5.06 -16.58
C SER A 664 9.13 5.41 -16.42
N SER A 665 9.56 5.75 -15.21
CA SER A 665 10.95 6.15 -14.91
C SER A 665 11.40 7.42 -15.63
N GLY A 666 10.60 8.50 -15.58
CA GLY A 666 10.91 9.80 -16.19
C GLY A 666 12.31 10.35 -15.90
N SER A 667 12.90 9.98 -14.75
CA SER A 667 14.29 10.27 -14.37
C SER A 667 15.30 9.74 -15.40
N THR A 668 15.01 8.55 -15.94
CA THR A 668 15.89 7.79 -16.83
C THR A 668 15.49 7.83 -18.30
N VAL A 669 14.39 8.50 -18.66
CA VAL A 669 13.93 8.67 -20.05
C VAL A 669 13.56 10.12 -20.38
N CYS A 670 13.79 10.65 -21.58
CA CYS A 670 14.44 10.07 -22.76
C CYS A 670 15.71 10.86 -23.09
N TYR A 671 16.83 10.18 -23.38
CA TYR A 671 18.15 10.74 -23.68
C TYR A 671 18.59 10.50 -25.14
N CYS A 672 17.64 10.38 -26.07
CA CYS A 672 17.98 10.23 -27.49
C CYS A 672 18.53 11.54 -28.08
N GLU A 673 19.26 11.43 -29.20
CA GLU A 673 19.88 12.57 -29.92
C GLU A 673 18.86 13.69 -30.22
N LYS A 674 17.62 13.33 -30.56
CA LYS A 674 16.54 14.29 -30.80
C LYS A 674 16.22 15.11 -29.57
N CYS A 675 16.10 14.49 -28.39
CA CYS A 675 15.87 15.21 -27.15
C CYS A 675 17.07 16.06 -26.74
N GLN A 676 18.30 15.57 -26.94
CA GLN A 676 19.52 16.33 -26.65
C GLN A 676 19.61 17.60 -27.50
N LYS A 677 19.35 17.47 -28.81
CA LYS A 677 19.30 18.62 -29.72
C LYS A 677 18.19 19.60 -29.36
N GLY A 678 16.98 19.09 -29.12
CA GLY A 678 15.84 19.91 -28.71
C GLY A 678 16.07 20.63 -27.38
N PHE A 679 16.78 20.00 -26.44
CA PHE A 679 17.20 20.65 -25.20
C PHE A 679 18.22 21.75 -25.42
N ALA A 680 19.20 21.54 -26.31
CA ALA A 680 20.14 22.60 -26.69
C ALA A 680 19.42 23.82 -27.32
N ASP A 681 18.42 23.57 -28.17
CA ASP A 681 17.54 24.62 -28.71
C ASP A 681 16.73 25.31 -27.61
N TYR A 682 16.17 24.53 -26.69
CA TYR A 682 15.40 25.03 -25.55
C TYR A 682 16.22 25.98 -24.67
N LEU A 683 17.46 25.60 -24.32
CA LEU A 683 18.36 26.45 -23.53
C LEU A 683 18.67 27.76 -24.24
N ARG A 684 18.95 27.73 -25.54
CA ARG A 684 19.19 28.96 -26.32
C ARG A 684 18.01 29.92 -26.26
N ALA A 685 16.78 29.40 -26.28
CA ALA A 685 15.57 30.21 -26.29
C ALA A 685 15.15 30.71 -24.89
N HIS A 686 15.19 29.84 -23.87
CA HIS A 686 14.58 30.11 -22.56
C HIS A 686 15.61 30.42 -21.47
N SER A 687 16.87 30.08 -21.68
CA SER A 687 17.95 30.25 -20.69
C SER A 687 19.29 30.51 -21.39
N PRO A 688 19.42 31.58 -22.19
CA PRO A 688 20.60 31.81 -23.04
C PRO A 688 21.90 31.98 -22.25
N SER A 689 21.82 32.33 -20.95
CA SER A 689 22.96 32.40 -20.04
C SER A 689 23.42 31.03 -19.51
N LEU A 690 22.65 29.96 -19.73
CA LEU A 690 22.95 28.62 -19.24
C LEU A 690 23.68 27.83 -20.33
N ALA A 691 24.92 27.43 -20.07
CA ALA A 691 25.69 26.63 -21.01
C ALA A 691 25.06 25.25 -21.19
N TYR A 692 25.07 24.76 -22.44
CA TYR A 692 24.66 23.39 -22.74
C TYR A 692 25.61 22.39 -22.07
N VAL A 693 25.03 21.45 -21.36
CA VAL A 693 25.68 20.24 -20.84
C VAL A 693 24.84 19.07 -21.34
N ASP A 694 25.49 17.95 -21.66
CA ASP A 694 24.75 16.74 -22.02
C ASP A 694 23.73 16.41 -20.92
N PRO A 695 22.44 16.24 -21.23
CA PRO A 695 21.43 16.04 -20.20
C PRO A 695 21.63 14.75 -19.39
N ALA A 696 22.26 13.71 -19.96
CA ALA A 696 22.61 12.50 -19.20
C ALA A 696 23.70 12.82 -18.18
N GLN A 697 24.69 13.64 -18.56
CA GLN A 697 25.72 14.11 -17.63
C GLN A 697 25.12 14.98 -16.52
N ALA A 698 24.21 15.91 -16.85
CA ALA A 698 23.53 16.73 -15.85
C ALA A 698 22.68 15.90 -14.89
N THR A 699 22.02 14.84 -15.39
CA THR A 699 21.19 13.94 -14.56
C THR A 699 22.02 13.02 -13.68
N LEU A 700 23.16 12.51 -14.18
CA LEU A 700 24.09 11.68 -13.40
C LEU A 700 24.95 12.48 -12.42
N ASN A 701 24.95 13.82 -12.52
CA ASN A 701 25.74 14.72 -11.67
C ASN A 701 24.90 15.95 -11.28
N PRO A 702 23.77 15.75 -10.56
CA PRO A 702 22.80 16.80 -10.28
C PRO A 702 23.39 18.00 -9.54
N ASP A 703 24.31 17.80 -8.58
CA ASP A 703 24.87 18.89 -7.77
C ASP A 703 25.86 19.75 -8.55
N LYS A 704 26.49 19.18 -9.57
CA LYS A 704 27.39 19.92 -10.45
C LYS A 704 26.62 20.76 -11.48
N TYR A 705 25.43 20.31 -11.87
CA TYR A 705 24.63 20.92 -12.93
C TYR A 705 23.15 21.11 -12.56
N PRO A 706 22.81 21.67 -11.37
CA PRO A 706 21.44 21.67 -10.87
C PRO A 706 20.51 22.51 -11.75
N ARG A 707 21.01 23.63 -12.26
CA ARG A 707 20.24 24.51 -13.17
C ARG A 707 19.99 23.87 -14.54
N GLN A 708 20.95 23.10 -15.06
CA GLN A 708 20.79 22.36 -16.32
C GLN A 708 19.81 21.20 -16.13
N LEU A 709 19.89 20.52 -14.99
CA LEU A 709 18.96 19.45 -14.65
C LEU A 709 17.53 19.97 -14.52
N ASP A 710 17.32 21.10 -13.84
CA ASP A 710 16.02 21.77 -13.77
C ASP A 710 15.50 22.15 -15.16
N ALA A 711 16.35 22.78 -15.99
CA ALA A 711 15.98 23.12 -17.36
C ALA A 711 15.67 21.88 -18.21
N TRP A 712 16.31 20.74 -17.94
CA TRP A 712 16.04 19.47 -18.60
C TRP A 712 14.67 18.90 -18.22
N TRP A 713 14.30 18.95 -16.92
CA TRP A 713 12.95 18.60 -16.48
C TRP A 713 11.91 19.51 -17.10
N GLU A 714 12.19 20.80 -17.17
CA GLU A 714 11.32 21.78 -17.80
C GLU A 714 11.10 21.47 -19.28
N TYR A 715 12.16 21.21 -20.02
CA TYR A 715 12.08 20.82 -21.42
C TYR A 715 11.23 19.54 -21.60
N LYS A 716 11.50 18.49 -20.84
CA LYS A 716 10.77 17.22 -20.98
C LYS A 716 9.29 17.36 -20.68
N THR A 717 8.95 18.08 -19.62
CA THR A 717 7.55 18.33 -19.22
C THR A 717 6.85 19.30 -20.18
N ASP A 718 7.57 20.26 -20.78
CA ASP A 718 7.04 21.10 -21.86
C ASP A 718 6.68 20.27 -23.10
N MET A 719 7.48 19.23 -23.42
CA MET A 719 7.14 18.33 -24.51
C MET A 719 5.86 17.55 -24.21
N VAL A 720 5.69 17.02 -22.99
CA VAL A 720 4.43 16.34 -22.61
C VAL A 720 3.25 17.33 -22.64
N ALA A 721 3.41 18.54 -22.12
CA ALA A 721 2.35 19.56 -22.11
C ALA A 721 1.95 20.01 -23.53
N GLU A 722 2.87 20.01 -24.49
CA GLU A 722 2.60 20.33 -25.90
C GLU A 722 1.58 19.35 -26.53
N ILE A 723 1.60 18.08 -26.12
CA ILE A 723 0.62 17.08 -26.55
C ILE A 723 -0.78 17.59 -26.20
N TYR A 724 -0.99 17.92 -24.93
CA TYR A 724 -2.27 18.40 -24.41
C TYR A 724 -2.66 19.75 -24.99
N ARG A 725 -1.69 20.64 -25.27
CA ARG A 725 -1.95 21.89 -25.99
C ARG A 725 -2.54 21.63 -27.38
N SER A 726 -2.02 20.63 -28.11
CA SER A 726 -2.54 20.29 -29.43
C SER A 726 -3.90 19.61 -29.35
N LEU A 727 -4.11 18.69 -28.40
CA LEU A 727 -5.41 18.06 -28.17
C LEU A 727 -6.48 19.09 -27.80
N ARG A 728 -6.16 20.04 -26.91
CA ARG A 728 -7.07 21.16 -26.56
C ARG A 728 -7.48 21.94 -27.80
N ARG A 729 -6.52 22.27 -28.68
CA ARG A 729 -6.80 22.97 -29.94
C ARG A 729 -7.78 22.18 -30.82
N VAL A 730 -7.61 20.86 -30.93
CA VAL A 730 -8.52 20.01 -31.70
C VAL A 730 -9.93 20.05 -31.11
N ILE A 731 -10.06 19.90 -29.79
CA ILE A 731 -11.36 19.94 -29.10
C ILE A 731 -12.09 21.26 -29.31
N ASP A 732 -11.36 22.37 -29.26
CA ASP A 732 -11.93 23.71 -29.41
C ASP A 732 -12.33 24.05 -30.86
N THR A 733 -11.69 23.43 -31.85
CA THR A 733 -11.83 23.81 -33.27
C THR A 733 -12.58 22.79 -34.14
N TYR A 734 -12.50 21.49 -33.83
CA TYR A 734 -13.07 20.45 -34.68
C TYR A 734 -14.58 20.33 -34.48
N GLU A 735 -15.36 20.71 -35.51
CA GLU A 735 -16.83 20.70 -35.53
C GLU A 735 -17.46 21.21 -34.21
N ASN A 736 -16.92 22.28 -33.65
CA ASN A 736 -17.47 22.86 -32.44
C ASN A 736 -18.81 23.54 -32.75
N LYS A 737 -19.90 23.01 -32.18
CA LYS A 737 -21.28 23.45 -32.46
C LYS A 737 -21.75 24.63 -31.59
N GLY A 738 -20.88 25.24 -30.77
CA GLY A 738 -21.23 26.38 -29.92
C GLY A 738 -22.15 26.04 -28.73
N GLY A 739 -22.03 24.82 -28.20
CA GLY A 739 -22.80 24.30 -27.05
C GLY A 739 -22.02 24.25 -25.74
N GLU A 740 -22.29 23.25 -24.89
CA GLU A 740 -21.57 23.02 -23.63
C GLU A 740 -20.06 22.88 -23.86
N LYS A 741 -19.26 23.45 -22.94
CA LYS A 741 -17.79 23.40 -23.02
C LYS A 741 -17.34 21.94 -22.89
N ARG A 742 -16.79 21.39 -23.98
CA ARG A 742 -16.07 20.11 -24.01
C ARG A 742 -14.96 20.08 -22.95
N GLN A 743 -14.81 18.96 -22.25
CA GLN A 743 -13.93 18.84 -21.08
C GLN A 743 -12.85 17.78 -21.27
N VAL A 744 -11.59 18.14 -21.01
CA VAL A 744 -10.43 17.22 -20.99
C VAL A 744 -10.06 16.90 -19.56
N TRP A 745 -10.12 15.63 -19.21
CA TRP A 745 -9.68 15.11 -17.93
C TRP A 745 -8.41 14.29 -18.14
N VAL A 746 -7.51 14.26 -17.15
CA VAL A 746 -6.26 13.49 -17.25
C VAL A 746 -5.95 12.80 -15.93
N TRP A 747 -5.87 11.47 -15.93
CA TRP A 747 -5.28 10.71 -14.83
C TRP A 747 -3.77 10.96 -14.78
N VAL A 748 -3.27 11.26 -13.59
CA VAL A 748 -1.89 11.64 -13.36
C VAL A 748 -1.34 10.92 -12.13
N ASP A 749 -0.02 10.87 -12.02
CA ASP A 749 0.65 10.26 -10.87
C ASP A 749 0.32 10.98 -9.56
N CYS A 750 0.09 10.25 -8.48
CA CYS A 750 -0.27 10.84 -7.19
C CYS A 750 0.92 11.34 -6.35
N SER A 751 2.17 11.14 -6.78
CA SER A 751 3.39 11.58 -6.07
C SER A 751 3.66 13.09 -6.15
N VAL A 752 2.62 13.91 -5.97
CA VAL A 752 2.75 15.36 -5.83
C VAL A 752 2.95 15.68 -4.34
N GLY A 753 4.22 15.83 -3.96
CA GLY A 753 4.63 16.25 -2.61
C GLY A 753 4.73 17.77 -2.47
N GLU A 754 5.29 18.24 -1.35
CA GLU A 754 5.63 19.66 -1.15
C GLU A 754 6.73 20.16 -2.10
N GLY A 755 7.48 19.23 -2.72
CA GLY A 755 8.52 19.51 -3.71
C GLY A 755 8.06 19.32 -5.16
N ARG A 756 8.76 19.98 -6.09
CA ARG A 756 8.45 20.01 -7.54
C ARG A 756 8.49 18.64 -8.24
N TYR A 757 9.29 17.69 -7.75
CA TYR A 757 9.83 16.64 -8.62
C TYR A 757 9.09 15.29 -8.64
N GLY A 758 8.31 14.87 -7.64
CA GLY A 758 7.82 13.48 -7.56
C GLY A 758 7.11 12.98 -8.83
N ALA A 759 5.95 13.54 -9.16
CA ALA A 759 5.20 13.19 -10.38
C ALA A 759 6.00 13.49 -11.68
N ILE A 760 6.84 14.53 -11.67
CA ILE A 760 7.68 14.93 -12.81
C ILE A 760 8.77 13.88 -13.09
N THR A 761 9.49 13.41 -12.08
CA THR A 761 10.60 12.48 -12.23
C THR A 761 10.12 11.04 -12.38
N GLN A 762 8.95 10.70 -11.84
CA GLN A 762 8.39 9.37 -12.04
C GLN A 762 7.71 9.23 -13.40
N ARG A 763 6.87 10.21 -13.77
CA ARG A 763 5.92 10.10 -14.90
C ARG A 763 5.96 11.25 -15.90
N LEU A 764 6.87 12.23 -15.74
CA LEU A 764 6.90 13.44 -16.58
C LEU A 764 5.59 14.27 -16.52
N THR A 765 4.79 14.11 -15.47
CA THR A 765 3.49 14.81 -15.32
C THR A 765 3.64 16.04 -14.42
N ASP A 766 3.96 17.19 -15.02
CA ASP A 766 3.93 18.48 -14.34
C ASP A 766 2.49 19.02 -14.31
N TYR A 767 1.90 19.08 -13.12
CA TYR A 767 0.50 19.49 -12.94
C TYR A 767 0.27 20.93 -13.39
N ALA A 768 1.18 21.85 -13.07
CA ALA A 768 1.04 23.26 -13.39
C ALA A 768 1.02 23.47 -14.92
N LYS A 769 1.86 22.71 -15.65
CA LYS A 769 1.93 22.80 -17.11
C LYS A 769 0.76 22.11 -17.79
N LEU A 770 0.43 20.90 -17.38
CA LEU A 770 -0.71 20.16 -17.91
C LEU A 770 -2.02 20.93 -17.69
N GLY A 771 -2.20 21.50 -16.50
CA GLY A 771 -3.39 22.24 -16.10
C GLY A 771 -3.71 23.46 -16.98
N ARG A 772 -2.75 23.96 -17.77
CA ARG A 772 -2.99 25.05 -18.73
C ARG A 772 -3.90 24.64 -19.88
N TYR A 773 -3.95 23.35 -20.19
CA TYR A 773 -4.57 22.81 -21.41
C TYR A 773 -5.70 21.83 -21.13
N VAL A 774 -5.94 21.47 -19.87
CA VAL A 774 -6.95 20.51 -19.46
C VAL A 774 -7.91 21.13 -18.45
N ASP A 775 -9.05 20.50 -18.21
CA ASP A 775 -10.08 21.01 -17.29
C ASP A 775 -9.98 20.34 -15.90
N LEU A 776 -9.57 19.07 -15.84
CA LEU A 776 -9.37 18.34 -14.58
C LEU A 776 -8.12 17.45 -14.61
N LEU A 777 -7.34 17.48 -13.53
CA LEU A 777 -6.32 16.48 -13.24
C LEU A 777 -6.81 15.51 -12.16
N LEU A 778 -6.63 14.22 -12.39
CA LEU A 778 -7.11 13.12 -11.54
C LEU A 778 -5.90 12.31 -11.03
N PRO A 779 -5.27 12.68 -9.90
CA PRO A 779 -4.23 11.87 -9.27
C PRO A 779 -4.78 10.48 -8.95
N MET A 780 -4.06 9.44 -9.37
CA MET A 780 -4.44 8.06 -9.11
C MET A 780 -4.03 7.64 -7.70
N VAL A 781 -4.95 7.70 -6.75
CA VAL A 781 -4.71 7.38 -5.34
C VAL A 781 -5.07 5.93 -5.06
N TYR A 782 -4.04 5.09 -4.94
CA TYR A 782 -4.14 3.67 -4.62
C TYR A 782 -3.86 3.39 -3.12
N SER A 783 -4.51 4.14 -2.23
CA SER A 783 -4.37 3.98 -0.78
C SER A 783 -5.69 3.57 -0.14
N ALA A 784 -5.58 2.73 0.90
CA ALA A 784 -6.70 2.45 1.79
C ALA A 784 -6.92 3.58 2.82
N ASN A 785 -5.92 4.42 3.03
CA ASN A 785 -5.95 5.50 4.01
C ASN A 785 -6.53 6.78 3.39
N ALA A 786 -7.57 7.33 4.01
CA ALA A 786 -8.21 8.57 3.56
C ALA A 786 -7.31 9.80 3.75
N GLU A 787 -6.35 9.77 4.69
CA GLU A 787 -5.41 10.88 4.89
C GLU A 787 -4.47 11.07 3.71
N ASP A 788 -4.11 10.00 3.01
CA ASP A 788 -3.26 10.09 1.82
C ASP A 788 -4.01 10.80 0.68
N VAL A 789 -5.32 10.53 0.55
CA VAL A 789 -6.19 11.25 -0.39
C VAL A 789 -6.18 12.75 -0.05
N ALA A 790 -6.37 13.11 1.21
CA ALA A 790 -6.34 14.50 1.65
C ALA A 790 -5.05 15.23 1.24
N LYS A 791 -3.89 14.62 1.52
CA LYS A 791 -2.57 15.16 1.18
C LYS A 791 -2.39 15.33 -0.33
N VAL A 792 -2.72 14.31 -1.11
CA VAL A 792 -2.57 14.35 -2.58
C VAL A 792 -3.45 15.44 -3.19
N ILE A 793 -4.69 15.56 -2.74
CA ILE A 793 -5.62 16.58 -3.24
C ILE A 793 -5.16 17.98 -2.86
N ALA A 794 -4.75 18.20 -1.61
CA ALA A 794 -4.25 19.49 -1.15
C ALA A 794 -3.00 19.93 -1.93
N ASN A 795 -2.04 19.03 -2.13
CA ASN A 795 -0.81 19.30 -2.88
C ASN A 795 -1.10 19.51 -4.38
N GLY A 796 -1.96 18.67 -4.97
CA GLY A 796 -2.38 18.81 -6.37
C GLY A 796 -3.09 20.14 -6.63
N ARG A 797 -3.97 20.59 -5.71
CA ARG A 797 -4.62 21.91 -5.76
C ARG A 797 -3.58 23.03 -5.74
N LYS A 798 -2.62 22.97 -4.82
CA LYS A 798 -1.54 23.96 -4.72
C LYS A 798 -0.68 24.00 -5.98
N ALA A 799 -0.35 22.84 -6.56
CA ALA A 799 0.39 22.75 -7.82
C ALA A 799 -0.37 23.31 -9.02
N LEU A 800 -1.70 23.43 -8.93
CA LEU A 800 -2.57 24.02 -9.95
C LEU A 800 -2.90 25.51 -9.71
N GLU A 801 -2.33 26.15 -8.69
CA GLU A 801 -2.54 27.59 -8.45
C GLU A 801 -2.16 28.41 -9.69
N GLY A 802 -3.07 29.28 -10.14
CA GLY A 802 -2.90 30.11 -11.35
C GLY A 802 -3.12 29.36 -12.67
N SER A 803 -3.55 28.09 -12.62
CA SER A 803 -3.90 27.28 -13.79
C SER A 803 -5.39 27.37 -14.14
N ASN A 804 -5.77 26.85 -15.32
CA ASN A 804 -7.18 26.76 -15.75
C ASN A 804 -7.86 25.46 -15.30
N ALA A 805 -7.07 24.45 -14.93
CA ALA A 805 -7.57 23.16 -14.47
C ALA A 805 -7.88 23.17 -12.98
N HIS A 806 -8.78 22.28 -12.57
CA HIS A 806 -9.00 21.95 -11.17
C HIS A 806 -8.46 20.55 -10.84
N ILE A 807 -8.31 20.29 -9.55
CA ILE A 807 -7.97 18.95 -9.06
C ILE A 807 -9.24 18.11 -8.87
N ALA A 808 -9.14 16.83 -9.13
CA ALA A 808 -10.14 15.81 -8.85
C ALA A 808 -9.46 14.63 -8.14
N ALA A 809 -10.21 13.67 -7.62
CA ALA A 809 -9.66 12.49 -6.97
C ALA A 809 -9.86 11.24 -7.83
N GLY A 810 -8.76 10.54 -8.14
CA GLY A 810 -8.81 9.24 -8.77
C GLY A 810 -8.76 8.12 -7.74
N LEU A 811 -9.92 7.66 -7.27
CA LEU A 811 -10.01 6.78 -6.11
C LEU A 811 -10.01 5.31 -6.49
N SER A 812 -9.15 4.53 -5.81
CA SER A 812 -9.26 3.08 -5.88
C SER A 812 -8.77 2.45 -4.57
N PRO A 813 -9.61 2.49 -3.51
CA PRO A 813 -9.20 2.18 -2.14
C PRO A 813 -8.60 0.78 -1.95
N ASN A 814 -8.93 -0.15 -2.85
CA ASN A 814 -8.51 -1.55 -2.78
C ASN A 814 -7.55 -1.98 -3.92
N ARG A 815 -7.11 -1.09 -4.82
CA ARG A 815 -6.46 -1.47 -6.10
C ARG A 815 -4.96 -1.76 -6.07
N SER A 816 -4.25 -1.41 -5.01
CA SER A 816 -2.84 -1.80 -4.87
C SER A 816 -2.75 -3.29 -4.58
N TYR A 817 -2.68 -4.07 -5.66
CA TYR A 817 -2.50 -5.50 -5.71
C TYR A 817 -3.54 -6.29 -4.91
N GLU A 818 -4.75 -6.34 -5.47
CA GLU A 818 -5.95 -7.09 -5.04
C GLU A 818 -5.66 -8.49 -4.48
N TYR A 819 -4.56 -9.12 -4.91
CA TYR A 819 -4.14 -10.41 -4.39
C TYR A 819 -3.36 -10.37 -3.06
N HIS A 820 -2.48 -9.39 -2.85
CA HIS A 820 -1.60 -9.35 -1.68
C HIS A 820 -2.31 -8.78 -0.45
N ARG A 821 -3.20 -7.80 -0.64
CA ARG A 821 -3.95 -7.16 0.46
C ARG A 821 -5.05 -8.05 1.03
N VAL A 822 -5.76 -8.79 0.19
CA VAL A 822 -6.82 -9.72 0.64
C VAL A 822 -6.24 -10.88 1.43
N LEU A 823 -5.13 -11.43 0.95
CA LEU A 823 -4.45 -12.52 1.63
C LEU A 823 -3.93 -12.09 3.00
N SER A 824 -3.36 -10.88 3.11
CA SER A 824 -2.84 -10.31 4.36
C SER A 824 -3.88 -9.66 5.27
N GLY A 825 -5.18 -9.72 4.94
CA GLY A 825 -6.24 -9.04 5.72
C GLY A 825 -6.21 -7.50 5.65
N ASN A 826 -5.41 -6.94 4.75
CA ASN A 826 -5.17 -5.50 4.57
C ASN A 826 -6.18 -4.87 3.59
N LEU A 827 -7.46 -5.22 3.74
CA LEU A 827 -8.54 -4.52 3.06
C LEU A 827 -8.67 -3.11 3.62
N ALA A 828 -9.11 -2.16 2.78
CA ALA A 828 -9.48 -0.85 3.28
C ALA A 828 -10.56 -0.99 4.38
N PRO A 829 -10.75 -0.01 5.26
CA PRO A 829 -11.95 0.00 6.10
C PRO A 829 -13.24 -0.10 5.26
N GLU A 830 -14.29 -0.69 5.81
CA GLU A 830 -15.63 -0.72 5.17
C GLU A 830 -16.11 0.69 4.80
N ASP A 831 -15.71 1.68 5.59
CA ASP A 831 -16.11 3.07 5.44
C ASP A 831 -15.15 3.91 4.57
N ALA A 832 -14.09 3.29 4.03
CA ALA A 832 -13.04 4.00 3.30
C ALA A 832 -13.59 4.82 2.13
N MET A 833 -14.59 4.31 1.39
CA MET A 833 -15.16 5.05 0.26
C MET A 833 -15.83 6.35 0.70
N ARG A 834 -16.60 6.32 1.81
CA ARG A 834 -17.20 7.53 2.38
C ARG A 834 -16.12 8.52 2.81
N GLN A 835 -15.13 8.04 3.55
CA GLN A 835 -14.04 8.85 4.08
C GLN A 835 -13.21 9.51 2.97
N GLN A 836 -12.82 8.75 1.94
CA GLN A 836 -12.03 9.25 0.82
C GLN A 836 -12.78 10.26 -0.04
N LEU A 837 -14.08 10.07 -0.26
CA LEU A 837 -14.91 11.06 -0.94
C LEU A 837 -14.99 12.36 -0.15
N LEU A 838 -15.25 12.28 1.16
CA LEU A 838 -15.28 13.47 2.02
C LEU A 838 -13.92 14.19 2.04
N GLU A 839 -12.82 13.47 2.20
CA GLU A 839 -11.48 14.06 2.11
C GLU A 839 -11.21 14.68 0.74
N SER A 840 -11.69 14.08 -0.35
CA SER A 840 -11.52 14.66 -1.69
C SER A 840 -12.15 16.05 -1.76
N PHE A 841 -13.44 16.18 -1.42
CA PHE A 841 -14.16 17.46 -1.55
C PHE A 841 -13.74 18.49 -0.51
N PHE A 842 -13.52 18.10 0.75
CA PHE A 842 -13.08 19.05 1.79
C PHE A 842 -11.64 19.54 1.62
N ASN A 843 -10.82 18.88 0.81
CA ASN A 843 -9.50 19.38 0.41
C ASN A 843 -9.51 20.10 -0.96
N GLY A 844 -10.70 20.32 -1.53
CA GLY A 844 -10.90 21.20 -2.69
C GLY A 844 -10.97 20.50 -4.04
N ALA A 845 -11.15 19.17 -4.09
CA ALA A 845 -11.43 18.48 -5.35
C ALA A 845 -12.79 18.90 -5.93
N GLN A 846 -12.87 19.01 -7.25
CA GLN A 846 -14.10 19.32 -7.99
C GLN A 846 -14.82 18.07 -8.52
N ALA A 847 -14.10 16.95 -8.53
CA ALA A 847 -14.64 15.65 -8.88
C ALA A 847 -13.95 14.53 -8.11
N ALA A 848 -14.60 13.38 -8.02
CA ALA A 848 -13.98 12.13 -7.62
C ALA A 848 -14.42 11.02 -8.57
N VAL A 849 -13.50 10.28 -9.15
CA VAL A 849 -13.79 9.15 -10.02
C VAL A 849 -13.31 7.89 -9.34
N VAL A 850 -14.26 7.00 -9.07
CA VAL A 850 -13.98 5.68 -8.53
C VAL A 850 -13.57 4.76 -9.68
N TRP A 851 -12.33 4.29 -9.62
CA TRP A 851 -11.86 3.26 -10.52
C TRP A 851 -12.40 1.90 -10.05
N SER A 852 -13.48 1.44 -10.67
CA SER A 852 -14.23 0.23 -10.28
C SER A 852 -13.88 -1.02 -11.10
N TRP A 853 -12.71 -1.06 -11.76
CA TRP A 853 -12.31 -2.21 -12.57
C TRP A 853 -12.29 -3.52 -11.76
N LYS A 854 -13.10 -4.49 -12.21
CA LYS A 854 -13.06 -5.94 -11.88
C LYS A 854 -12.67 -6.31 -10.43
N ALA A 855 -13.39 -5.76 -9.43
CA ALA A 855 -13.40 -6.10 -7.99
C ALA A 855 -12.89 -5.02 -7.01
N ALA A 856 -12.65 -3.78 -7.45
CA ALA A 856 -12.23 -2.71 -6.54
C ALA A 856 -13.29 -2.31 -5.47
N LEU A 857 -14.55 -2.72 -5.65
CA LEU A 857 -15.67 -2.43 -4.74
C LEU A 857 -16.15 -3.69 -4.00
N ARG A 858 -16.60 -3.52 -2.75
CA ARG A 858 -17.27 -4.54 -1.91
C ARG A 858 -18.72 -4.82 -2.30
N GLY A 859 -19.11 -4.46 -3.52
CA GLY A 859 -20.49 -4.53 -3.96
C GLY A 859 -21.37 -3.43 -3.37
N ALA A 860 -22.61 -3.77 -3.00
CA ALA A 860 -23.62 -2.78 -2.59
C ALA A 860 -23.24 -1.97 -1.34
N LEU A 861 -22.35 -2.46 -0.48
CA LEU A 861 -21.88 -1.70 0.67
C LEU A 861 -21.17 -0.42 0.23
N ASP A 862 -20.26 -0.49 -0.75
CA ASP A 862 -19.56 0.70 -1.21
C ASP A 862 -20.51 1.67 -1.93
N TYR A 863 -21.55 1.17 -2.62
CA TYR A 863 -22.62 2.03 -3.16
C TYR A 863 -23.36 2.78 -2.05
N HIS A 864 -23.69 2.09 -0.96
CA HIS A 864 -24.25 2.73 0.22
C HIS A 864 -23.30 3.78 0.81
N LYS A 865 -21.98 3.50 0.89
CA LYS A 865 -20.99 4.46 1.38
C LYS A 865 -20.82 5.69 0.47
N ILE A 866 -20.90 5.53 -0.84
CA ILE A 866 -20.93 6.65 -1.79
C ILE A 866 -22.19 7.49 -1.57
N ASN A 867 -23.36 6.84 -1.47
CA ASN A 867 -24.64 7.52 -1.22
C ASN A 867 -24.63 8.28 0.13
N GLN A 868 -24.06 7.71 1.19
CA GLN A 868 -23.90 8.40 2.47
C GLN A 868 -23.00 9.64 2.34
N ALA A 869 -21.87 9.55 1.64
CA ALA A 869 -21.01 10.71 1.40
C ALA A 869 -21.75 11.81 0.64
N VAL A 870 -22.47 11.46 -0.42
CA VAL A 870 -23.31 12.39 -1.19
C VAL A 870 -24.35 13.06 -0.28
N TYR A 871 -25.07 12.27 0.52
CA TYR A 871 -26.09 12.76 1.43
C TYR A 871 -25.54 13.78 2.44
N MET A 872 -24.33 13.53 2.97
CA MET A 872 -23.61 14.44 3.87
C MET A 872 -23.14 15.72 3.16
N LEU A 873 -22.74 15.63 1.90
CA LEU A 873 -22.26 16.77 1.11
C LEU A 873 -23.39 17.71 0.66
N LEU A 874 -24.60 17.19 0.41
CA LEU A 874 -25.72 17.98 -0.14
C LEU A 874 -25.97 19.34 0.55
N PRO A 875 -26.05 19.46 1.89
CA PRO A 875 -26.33 20.75 2.54
C PRO A 875 -25.16 21.73 2.50
N VAL A 876 -23.94 21.23 2.26
CA VAL A 876 -22.70 22.00 2.33
C VAL A 876 -22.06 22.20 0.96
N GLU A 877 -22.65 21.65 -0.11
CA GLU A 877 -22.10 21.67 -1.47
C GLU A 877 -21.78 23.09 -1.94
N ASP A 878 -22.73 24.04 -1.79
CA ASP A 878 -22.53 25.43 -2.22
C ASP A 878 -21.39 26.12 -1.47
N ILE A 879 -21.17 25.75 -0.21
CA ILE A 879 -20.09 26.27 0.63
C ILE A 879 -18.74 25.74 0.15
N LEU A 880 -18.65 24.44 -0.12
CA LEU A 880 -17.42 23.82 -0.63
C LEU A 880 -17.09 24.28 -2.05
N TYR A 881 -18.10 24.54 -2.88
CA TYR A 881 -17.90 24.94 -4.27
C TYR A 881 -17.53 26.42 -4.42
N LYS A 882 -18.17 27.32 -3.66
CA LYS A 882 -18.00 28.79 -3.80
C LYS A 882 -17.20 29.44 -2.68
N GLY A 883 -17.02 28.72 -1.57
CA GLY A 883 -16.37 29.24 -0.38
C GLY A 883 -14.86 29.12 -0.41
N GLU A 884 -14.27 29.40 0.74
CA GLU A 884 -12.84 29.32 0.98
C GLU A 884 -12.57 28.53 2.26
N LEU A 885 -11.42 27.86 2.32
CA LEU A 885 -10.93 27.22 3.53
C LEU A 885 -10.52 28.31 4.54
N VAL A 886 -10.94 28.19 5.80
CA VAL A 886 -10.61 29.13 6.87
C VAL A 886 -9.97 28.41 8.05
N GLU A 887 -8.93 29.00 8.62
CA GLU A 887 -8.23 28.48 9.79
C GLU A 887 -8.62 29.26 11.06
N GLY A 888 -8.63 28.58 12.21
CA GLY A 888 -8.85 29.19 13.52
C GLY A 888 -10.26 29.73 13.79
N LEU A 889 -11.19 29.62 12.84
CA LEU A 889 -12.58 30.09 13.03
C LEU A 889 -13.39 29.15 13.95
N VAL A 890 -13.14 27.84 13.86
CA VAL A 890 -13.71 26.82 14.74
C VAL A 890 -12.55 26.13 15.45
N GLU A 891 -12.68 25.94 16.75
CA GLU A 891 -11.66 25.27 17.58
C GLU A 891 -12.17 23.89 18.02
N CYS A 892 -11.27 22.91 18.03
CA CYS A 892 -11.48 21.58 18.59
C CYS A 892 -10.51 21.40 19.76
N ASP A 893 -11.01 21.02 20.94
CA ASP A 893 -10.15 20.84 22.13
C ASP A 893 -9.33 19.54 22.12
N ASN A 894 -9.64 18.63 21.18
CA ASN A 894 -8.90 17.39 20.99
C ASN A 894 -7.98 17.49 19.74
N PRO A 895 -6.65 17.48 19.91
CA PRO A 895 -5.70 17.63 18.80
C PRO A 895 -5.61 16.42 17.88
N GLU A 896 -6.11 15.25 18.29
CA GLU A 896 -6.14 14.03 17.47
C GLU A 896 -7.26 14.07 16.42
N ILE A 897 -8.21 15.00 16.56
CA ILE A 897 -9.30 15.17 15.61
C ILE A 897 -8.94 16.26 14.61
N LYS A 898 -8.78 15.86 13.35
CA LYS A 898 -8.47 16.79 12.26
C LYS A 898 -9.74 17.55 11.86
N LEU A 899 -9.57 18.86 11.69
CA LEU A 899 -10.64 19.81 11.41
C LEU A 899 -10.37 20.52 10.08
N SER A 900 -11.38 20.53 9.19
CA SER A 900 -11.40 21.38 8.00
C SER A 900 -12.66 22.23 8.02
N VAL A 901 -12.51 23.55 7.82
CA VAL A 901 -13.62 24.50 7.86
C VAL A 901 -13.64 25.30 6.56
N TRP A 902 -14.77 25.26 5.86
CA TRP A 902 -15.02 26.12 4.72
C TRP A 902 -16.06 27.16 5.07
N ARG A 903 -15.88 28.38 4.56
CA ARG A 903 -16.81 29.50 4.75
C ARG A 903 -17.31 30.00 3.42
N TYR A 904 -18.61 30.21 3.33
CA TYR A 904 -19.24 30.95 2.25
C TYR A 904 -20.41 31.74 2.83
N GLN A 905 -20.37 33.07 2.65
CA GLN A 905 -21.33 33.98 3.28
C GLN A 905 -21.36 33.79 4.82
N ASP A 906 -22.54 33.72 5.41
CA ASP A 906 -22.81 33.51 6.83
C ASP A 906 -22.91 32.02 7.20
N LYS A 907 -22.34 31.11 6.40
CA LYS A 907 -22.41 29.66 6.65
C LYS A 907 -21.04 28.99 6.65
N LEU A 908 -20.92 27.92 7.44
CA LEU A 908 -19.75 27.06 7.46
C LEU A 908 -20.08 25.61 7.10
N ALA A 909 -19.16 24.98 6.39
CA ALA A 909 -19.07 23.52 6.28
C ALA A 909 -17.89 23.06 7.14
N VAL A 910 -18.18 22.28 8.18
CA VAL A 910 -17.19 21.82 9.14
C VAL A 910 -17.04 20.31 9.02
N PHE A 911 -15.83 19.84 8.72
CA PHE A 911 -15.51 18.41 8.63
C PHE A 911 -14.51 18.01 9.72
N LEU A 912 -14.94 17.07 10.55
CA LEU A 912 -14.13 16.47 11.59
C LEU A 912 -13.86 15.02 11.28
N ARG A 913 -12.65 14.57 11.55
CA ARG A 913 -12.25 13.18 11.32
C ARG A 913 -11.17 12.70 12.27
N ASN A 914 -11.29 11.44 12.64
CA ASN A 914 -10.21 10.62 13.16
C ASN A 914 -10.41 9.18 12.65
N TYR A 915 -9.43 8.67 11.92
CA TYR A 915 -9.47 7.33 11.33
C TYR A 915 -8.89 6.25 12.24
N GLU A 916 -8.32 6.62 13.38
CA GLU A 916 -7.83 5.69 14.39
C GLU A 916 -9.01 4.93 15.04
N PRO A 917 -8.80 3.68 15.49
CA PRO A 917 -9.85 2.83 16.04
C PRO A 917 -10.33 3.27 17.44
N GLU A 918 -9.63 4.20 18.07
CA GLU A 918 -9.90 4.64 19.44
C GLU A 918 -11.22 5.39 19.56
N THR A 919 -11.82 5.33 20.75
CA THR A 919 -12.99 6.16 21.06
C THR A 919 -12.53 7.53 21.53
N LEU A 920 -12.75 8.56 20.71
CA LEU A 920 -12.38 9.92 21.07
C LEU A 920 -13.58 10.77 21.48
N ARG A 921 -13.32 11.70 22.40
CA ARG A 921 -14.25 12.78 22.73
C ARG A 921 -13.62 14.11 22.35
N ALA A 922 -14.44 15.04 21.88
CA ALA A 922 -14.02 16.40 21.58
C ALA A 922 -15.13 17.40 21.84
N ARG A 923 -14.75 18.63 22.15
CA ARG A 923 -15.63 19.79 22.20
C ARG A 923 -15.30 20.74 21.05
N LEU A 924 -16.32 21.06 20.29
CA LEU A 924 -16.26 22.10 19.27
C LEU A 924 -16.69 23.44 19.86
N LYS A 925 -15.84 24.46 19.64
CA LYS A 925 -16.13 25.85 19.99
C LYS A 925 -16.33 26.66 18.72
N LEU A 926 -17.55 27.19 18.58
CA LEU A 926 -17.98 28.01 17.46
C LEU A 926 -17.94 29.51 17.82
N PRO A 927 -17.77 30.41 16.85
CA PRO A 927 -17.96 31.83 17.06
C PRO A 927 -19.39 32.17 17.49
N GLN A 928 -19.53 33.18 18.36
CA GLN A 928 -20.81 33.58 18.97
C GLN A 928 -21.89 34.06 17.97
N PHE A 929 -21.52 34.32 16.72
CA PHE A 929 -22.44 34.83 15.71
C PHE A 929 -23.19 33.71 14.95
N TYR A 930 -22.77 32.45 15.08
CA TYR A 930 -23.54 31.31 14.59
C TYR A 930 -24.54 30.85 15.63
N SER A 931 -25.74 30.50 15.21
CA SER A 931 -26.86 30.18 16.10
C SER A 931 -27.30 28.73 16.01
N LYS A 932 -26.94 28.03 14.91
CA LYS A 932 -27.41 26.70 14.59
C LYS A 932 -26.28 25.85 14.01
N LEU A 933 -26.22 24.60 14.43
CA LEU A 933 -25.35 23.58 13.87
C LEU A 933 -26.19 22.35 13.51
N THR A 934 -26.03 21.82 12.30
CA THR A 934 -26.79 20.67 11.80
C THR A 934 -25.83 19.54 11.44
N ASP A 935 -25.97 18.37 12.05
CA ASP A 935 -25.26 17.17 11.59
C ASP A 935 -25.84 16.76 10.24
N THR A 936 -25.02 16.77 9.21
CA THR A 936 -25.49 16.51 7.84
C THR A 936 -25.89 15.05 7.62
N LEU A 937 -25.42 14.09 8.42
CA LEU A 937 -25.82 12.70 8.27
C LEU A 937 -27.16 12.43 8.98
N SER A 938 -27.31 12.83 10.25
CA SER A 938 -28.56 12.59 11.00
C SER A 938 -29.65 13.62 10.70
N ARG A 939 -29.29 14.76 10.10
CA ARG A 939 -30.14 15.95 9.91
C ARG A 939 -30.61 16.61 11.21
N GLU A 940 -30.08 16.19 12.35
CA GLU A 940 -30.40 16.80 13.64
C GLU A 940 -29.75 18.18 13.75
N SER A 941 -30.53 19.16 14.20
CA SER A 941 -30.07 20.52 14.44
C SER A 941 -29.95 20.78 15.95
N PHE A 942 -28.86 21.42 16.33
CA PHE A 942 -28.53 21.82 17.68
C PHE A 942 -28.40 23.33 17.73
N SER A 943 -28.73 23.94 18.88
CA SER A 943 -28.34 25.32 19.12
C SER A 943 -26.82 25.38 19.19
N ALA A 944 -26.22 26.35 18.50
CA ALA A 944 -24.79 26.64 18.57
C ALA A 944 -24.45 27.26 19.95
N SER A 945 -24.65 26.51 21.03
CA SER A 945 -24.07 26.83 22.32
C SER A 945 -22.57 26.51 22.27
N ASN A 946 -21.73 27.30 22.94
CA ASN A 946 -20.28 27.36 22.74
C ASN A 946 -19.49 26.04 22.92
N ASN A 947 -20.11 24.92 23.29
CA ASN A 947 -19.46 23.62 23.47
C ASN A 947 -20.38 22.47 23.01
N LEU A 948 -20.15 21.92 21.81
CA LEU A 948 -20.77 20.67 21.38
C LEU A 948 -19.85 19.49 21.74
N GLU A 949 -20.29 18.61 22.64
CA GLU A 949 -19.60 17.35 22.91
C GLU A 949 -19.85 16.34 21.79
N LEU A 950 -18.77 15.85 21.21
CA LEU A 950 -18.77 14.84 20.15
C LEU A 950 -18.08 13.58 20.63
N VAL A 951 -18.62 12.44 20.22
CA VAL A 951 -18.01 11.12 20.46
C VAL A 951 -17.77 10.45 19.12
N PHE A 952 -16.51 10.07 18.87
CA PHE A 952 -16.07 9.30 17.71
C PHE A 952 -15.86 7.86 18.18
N GLN A 953 -16.81 6.98 17.87
CA GLN A 953 -16.76 5.55 18.23
C GLN A 953 -16.74 4.67 16.98
N LYS A 954 -17.89 4.57 16.30
CA LYS A 954 -18.01 3.83 15.02
C LYS A 954 -17.90 4.76 13.82
N ASP A 955 -18.48 5.95 13.93
CA ASP A 955 -18.35 7.01 12.94
C ASP A 955 -17.04 7.77 13.12
N ARG A 956 -16.12 7.55 12.18
CA ARG A 956 -14.79 8.17 12.12
C ARG A 956 -14.80 9.56 11.50
N VAL A 957 -15.93 9.97 10.95
CA VAL A 957 -16.12 11.22 10.21
C VAL A 957 -17.44 11.87 10.59
N LYS A 958 -17.43 13.20 10.72
CA LYS A 958 -18.63 14.02 10.95
C LYS A 958 -18.57 15.27 10.08
N VAL A 959 -19.70 15.62 9.46
CA VAL A 959 -19.84 16.83 8.66
C VAL A 959 -20.99 17.65 9.21
N PHE A 960 -20.73 18.91 9.52
CA PHE A 960 -21.70 19.86 10.04
C PHE A 960 -21.90 21.03 9.08
N LEU A 961 -23.16 21.45 8.95
CA LEU A 961 -23.54 22.76 8.44
C LEU A 961 -23.75 23.70 9.63
N VAL A 962 -23.08 24.85 9.64
CA VAL A 962 -23.21 25.88 10.68
C VAL A 962 -23.79 27.16 10.09
N GLU A 963 -24.81 27.72 10.73
CA GLU A 963 -25.60 28.89 10.31
C GLU A 963 -25.81 29.90 11.44
#